data_AF-A0A812RZX0-F1
#
_entry.id   AF-A0A812RZX0-F1
#
_cell.length_a   1.000
_cell.length_b   1.000
_cell.length_c   1.000
_cell.angle_alpha   90.00
_cell.angle_beta   90.00
_cell.angle_gamma   90.00
#
_symmetry.space_group_name_H-M   'P 1'
#
loop_
_entity.id
_entity.type
_entity.pdbx_description
1 polymer ?
#
loop_
_entity_poly.entity_id
_entity_poly.type
_entity_poly.pdbx_seq_one_letter_code
_entity_poly.pdbx_strand_id
1 'polypeptide(L)'
;MKHRGVFALQDCSKAWRRAEAKVRRLVKPTSRSKTVASSPDIVSRWDAGGDLRNDLIRTMIQCEGQKDVWKRTVEIQIIKSKSNELTIVQRIKKVIKFCTHPKRMKTHTRRDKYEKEKIEYWVEEETKGSYKVTSSEAWNDKREIDATEGLDLDEERSQAEGTDDEDSEHDDEDSASSSSHESGSTPCKKRKRASSKKSKKSKKSKKEKKAKKSKSKSKRCKSSASSKGSPKKEDLDEETRTEAIDNATEVMQQLLRVQAKVEVCAGKLESLKTVHDYATQLSEYHDKLADIRASHAGSKKSFCDKSLAQLQQIVVDAGCARFHMEDNKLKRTLLKKAKSDGALGATAEPKSHAKPKKGKGKNKNGRPAALVRSANDELVLWPMRLHRLWQLVSEAHACKIAEAMHRELQDHPLIESSSFISRLQNLHTTGHDNRMPNVLKDYGLQADIPTTLVPIGLKHPHPVLRLRDAVETFDKAGKIHHLFAGNGPTQLKEFWCKLRKQHPGYDVFATHGDKLHACLPMMLHLDEGTSHKKKGIMVLSAQIVCGKGSRRNVGHNFLGSTYLSRLLFSALLARTYTKKKSILYSLFEEWTRDLEDCYRNGIKISGVPGTNNLYPVVLACKGDWPALTKAGRLLRHHLRDAPAAEFPPGICHLCRAGQAGYPWNAFESNSAWMHGDNPLPWTTPSPLSRLAQDKLNPASFFAIDTFHVCHKGVVADYVASAAEP
;
A
#
# COMPACT_ATOMS: atom_id res chain seq x y z
N MET A 1 -31.51 -23.19 -22.91
CA MET A 1 -31.62 -22.30 -21.73
C MET A 1 -31.78 -20.78 -21.97
N LYS A 2 -31.94 -20.25 -23.21
CA LYS A 2 -31.84 -18.78 -23.47
C LYS A 2 -32.88 -17.82 -22.81
N HIS A 3 -33.93 -18.31 -22.14
CA HIS A 3 -35.01 -17.43 -21.62
C HIS A 3 -34.92 -16.99 -20.15
N ARG A 4 -34.13 -17.64 -19.28
CA ARG A 4 -34.15 -17.33 -17.82
C ARG A 4 -33.69 -15.88 -17.47
N GLY A 5 -32.79 -15.27 -18.26
CA GLY A 5 -32.22 -13.95 -17.95
C GLY A 5 -33.19 -12.76 -18.02
N VAL A 6 -34.16 -12.78 -18.94
CA VAL A 6 -35.07 -11.63 -19.18
C VAL A 6 -36.06 -11.44 -18.02
N PHE A 7 -36.43 -12.51 -17.31
CA PHE A 7 -37.36 -12.45 -16.18
C PHE A 7 -36.80 -11.69 -14.98
N ALA A 8 -35.53 -11.88 -14.65
CA ALA A 8 -34.89 -11.25 -13.49
C ALA A 8 -34.94 -9.70 -13.54
N LEU A 9 -34.63 -9.12 -14.71
CA LEU A 9 -34.69 -7.67 -14.92
C LEU A 9 -36.12 -7.12 -14.83
N GLN A 10 -37.12 -7.86 -15.35
CA GLN A 10 -38.52 -7.45 -15.23
C GLN A 10 -38.99 -7.44 -13.77
N ASP A 11 -38.59 -8.42 -12.97
CA ASP A 11 -39.09 -8.55 -11.59
C ASP A 11 -38.48 -7.51 -10.64
N CYS A 12 -37.22 -7.09 -10.86
CA CYS A 12 -36.66 -5.89 -10.23
C CYS A 12 -37.50 -4.63 -10.52
N SER A 13 -37.92 -4.42 -11.77
CA SER A 13 -38.77 -3.28 -12.15
C SER A 13 -40.17 -3.34 -11.52
N LYS A 14 -40.76 -4.54 -11.39
CA LYS A 14 -42.05 -4.76 -10.70
C LYS A 14 -41.92 -4.51 -9.18
N ALA A 15 -40.84 -4.98 -8.55
CA ALA A 15 -40.56 -4.76 -7.14
C ALA A 15 -40.38 -3.27 -6.82
N TRP A 16 -39.61 -2.53 -7.63
CA TRP A 16 -39.41 -1.10 -7.47
C TRP A 16 -40.73 -0.32 -7.52
N ARG A 17 -41.55 -0.51 -8.56
CA ARG A 17 -42.85 0.17 -8.70
C ARG A 17 -43.81 -0.16 -7.56
N ARG A 18 -43.80 -1.39 -7.04
CA ARG A 18 -44.58 -1.81 -5.86
C ARG A 18 -44.11 -1.11 -4.58
N ALA A 19 -42.79 -1.00 -4.37
CA ALA A 19 -42.21 -0.31 -3.23
C ALA A 19 -42.45 1.21 -3.29
N GLU A 20 -42.24 1.84 -4.44
CA GLU A 20 -42.55 3.25 -4.69
C GLU A 20 -44.04 3.55 -4.39
N ALA A 21 -44.96 2.73 -4.91
CA ALA A 21 -46.38 2.89 -4.65
C ALA A 21 -46.74 2.69 -3.16
N LYS A 22 -46.02 1.83 -2.42
CA LYS A 22 -46.16 1.70 -0.96
C LYS A 22 -45.68 2.97 -0.24
N VAL A 23 -44.47 3.46 -0.51
CA VAL A 23 -43.93 4.69 0.11
C VAL A 23 -44.81 5.90 -0.20
N ARG A 24 -45.22 6.08 -1.46
CA ARG A 24 -46.09 7.19 -1.91
C ARG A 24 -47.43 7.23 -1.17
N ARG A 25 -47.97 6.08 -0.75
CA ARG A 25 -49.21 5.96 0.05
C ARG A 25 -49.01 6.23 1.55
N LEU A 26 -47.77 6.27 2.05
CA LEU A 26 -47.45 6.60 3.44
C LEU A 26 -47.14 8.10 3.61
N VAL A 27 -46.49 8.70 2.61
CA VAL A 27 -46.01 10.11 2.64
C VAL A 27 -46.96 11.13 2.01
N LYS A 28 -47.94 10.71 1.20
CA LYS A 28 -49.02 11.60 0.73
C LYS A 28 -50.28 11.43 1.58
N PRO A 29 -51.03 12.51 1.84
CA PRO A 29 -52.26 12.43 2.65
C PRO A 29 -53.33 11.61 1.94
N THR A 30 -54.18 10.92 2.71
CA THR A 30 -55.33 10.22 2.14
C THR A 30 -56.49 11.18 1.88
N SER A 31 -57.25 10.96 0.82
CA SER A 31 -58.43 11.79 0.48
C SER A 31 -59.53 11.79 1.54
N ARG A 32 -59.55 10.79 2.44
CA ARG A 32 -60.52 10.69 3.55
C ARG A 32 -60.02 11.31 4.85
N SER A 33 -58.72 11.20 5.18
CA SER A 33 -58.20 11.63 6.48
C SER A 33 -57.54 13.02 6.48
N LYS A 34 -57.11 13.54 5.32
CA LYS A 34 -56.19 14.70 5.16
C LYS A 34 -54.84 14.59 5.87
N THR A 35 -54.67 13.68 6.82
CA THR A 35 -53.42 13.36 7.52
C THR A 35 -52.51 12.46 6.69
N VAL A 36 -51.20 12.56 6.96
CA VAL A 36 -50.14 11.71 6.39
C VAL A 36 -49.78 10.61 7.40
N ALA A 37 -49.41 9.42 6.92
CA ALA A 37 -49.16 8.25 7.78
C ALA A 37 -47.70 8.09 8.23
N SER A 38 -46.80 8.95 7.75
CA SER A 38 -45.37 9.02 8.08
C SER A 38 -45.03 10.35 8.75
N SER A 39 -43.93 10.37 9.51
CA SER A 39 -43.40 11.56 10.18
C SER A 39 -42.90 12.63 9.19
N PRO A 40 -42.90 13.94 9.55
CA PRO A 40 -42.61 15.03 8.61
C PRO A 40 -41.23 14.97 7.94
N ASP A 41 -40.21 14.45 8.62
CA ASP A 41 -38.87 14.27 8.03
C ASP A 41 -38.88 13.28 6.85
N ILE A 42 -39.72 12.25 6.89
CA ILE A 42 -39.86 11.26 5.81
C ILE A 42 -40.56 11.90 4.60
N VAL A 43 -41.59 12.73 4.85
CA VAL A 43 -42.29 13.49 3.80
C VAL A 43 -41.33 14.46 3.12
N SER A 44 -40.55 15.22 3.90
CA SER A 44 -39.51 16.13 3.41
C SER A 44 -38.47 15.42 2.51
N ARG A 45 -37.95 14.26 2.94
CA ARG A 45 -37.04 13.44 2.10
C ARG A 45 -37.70 12.92 0.83
N TRP A 46 -39.00 12.60 0.85
CA TRP A 46 -39.72 12.15 -0.34
C TRP A 46 -39.94 13.29 -1.34
N ASP A 47 -40.34 14.46 -0.87
CA ASP A 47 -40.64 15.62 -1.71
C ASP A 47 -39.38 16.28 -2.29
N ALA A 48 -38.25 16.24 -1.56
CA ALA A 48 -36.93 16.61 -2.08
C ALA A 48 -36.49 15.80 -3.33
N GLY A 49 -37.06 14.60 -3.54
CA GLY A 49 -36.83 13.81 -4.75
C GLY A 49 -35.45 13.17 -4.80
N GLY A 50 -34.96 12.95 -6.03
CA GLY A 50 -33.63 12.40 -6.31
C GLY A 50 -33.28 11.16 -5.49
N ASP A 51 -32.04 11.09 -5.03
CA ASP A 51 -31.53 9.95 -4.24
C ASP A 51 -32.21 9.80 -2.88
N LEU A 52 -32.67 10.89 -2.25
CA LEU A 52 -33.42 10.81 -1.00
C LEU A 52 -34.74 10.06 -1.18
N ARG A 53 -35.42 10.23 -2.32
CA ARG A 53 -36.58 9.43 -2.69
C ARG A 53 -36.18 7.98 -3.02
N ASN A 54 -35.09 7.78 -3.76
CA ASN A 54 -34.62 6.45 -4.13
C ASN A 54 -34.24 5.60 -2.91
N ASP A 55 -33.60 6.18 -1.89
CA ASP A 55 -33.23 5.49 -0.64
C ASP A 55 -34.44 5.12 0.22
N LEU A 56 -35.50 5.93 0.23
CA LEU A 56 -36.78 5.55 0.84
C LEU A 56 -37.39 4.32 0.16
N ILE A 57 -37.28 4.22 -1.17
CA ILE A 57 -37.76 3.07 -1.95
C ILE A 57 -36.86 1.84 -1.74
N ARG A 58 -35.53 1.99 -1.79
CA ARG A 58 -34.56 0.91 -1.47
C ARG A 58 -34.80 0.35 -0.07
N THR A 59 -34.98 1.21 0.93
CA THR A 59 -35.29 0.78 2.31
C THR A 59 -36.64 0.06 2.38
N MET A 60 -37.65 0.47 1.58
CA MET A 60 -38.95 -0.23 1.52
C MET A 60 -38.81 -1.63 0.89
N ILE A 61 -37.89 -1.83 -0.05
CA ILE A 61 -37.56 -3.15 -0.62
C ILE A 61 -36.82 -4.01 0.42
N GLN A 62 -35.83 -3.44 1.12
CA GLN A 62 -35.06 -4.12 2.18
C GLN A 62 -35.92 -4.55 3.37
N CYS A 63 -36.96 -3.78 3.72
CA CYS A 63 -37.95 -4.16 4.73
C CYS A 63 -39.08 -5.05 4.16
N GLU A 64 -38.91 -5.63 2.96
CA GLU A 64 -39.89 -6.52 2.28
C GLU A 64 -41.29 -5.88 2.09
N GLY A 65 -41.32 -4.55 2.12
CA GLY A 65 -42.53 -3.75 2.09
C GLY A 65 -43.38 -3.79 3.37
N GLN A 66 -42.81 -4.19 4.51
CA GLN A 66 -43.40 -4.08 5.84
C GLN A 66 -43.33 -2.63 6.34
N LYS A 67 -44.49 -2.00 6.59
CA LYS A 67 -44.61 -0.55 6.80
C LYS A 67 -43.86 -0.05 8.03
N ASP A 68 -44.00 -0.74 9.15
CA ASP A 68 -43.59 -0.20 10.46
C ASP A 68 -42.12 -0.49 10.76
N VAL A 69 -41.61 -1.63 10.25
CA VAL A 69 -40.17 -1.90 10.14
C VAL A 69 -39.49 -0.84 9.27
N TRP A 70 -40.09 -0.50 8.12
CA TRP A 70 -39.59 0.57 7.24
C TRP A 70 -39.56 1.93 7.92
N LYS A 71 -40.66 2.39 8.53
CA LYS A 71 -40.72 3.67 9.26
C LYS A 71 -39.59 3.75 10.30
N ARG A 72 -39.50 2.75 11.18
CA ARG A 72 -38.50 2.70 12.25
C ARG A 72 -37.07 2.72 11.70
N THR A 73 -36.82 2.02 10.60
CA THR A 73 -35.51 1.99 9.93
C THR A 73 -35.16 3.37 9.36
N VAL A 74 -36.08 4.01 8.64
CA VAL A 74 -35.89 5.34 8.06
C VAL A 74 -35.72 6.41 9.14
N GLU A 75 -36.47 6.35 10.24
CA GLU A 75 -36.35 7.30 11.36
C GLU A 75 -35.00 7.15 12.07
N ILE A 76 -34.51 5.91 12.26
CA ILE A 76 -33.15 5.66 12.76
C ILE A 76 -32.09 6.21 11.79
N GLN A 77 -32.25 6.04 10.47
CA GLN A 77 -31.35 6.64 9.47
C GLN A 77 -31.38 8.17 9.51
N ILE A 78 -32.55 8.79 9.68
CA ILE A 78 -32.71 10.25 9.80
C ILE A 78 -32.00 10.76 11.06
N ILE A 79 -32.21 10.11 12.22
CA ILE A 79 -31.54 10.45 13.48
C ILE A 79 -30.01 10.28 13.35
N LYS A 80 -29.54 9.15 12.80
CA LYS A 80 -28.10 8.92 12.50
C LYS A 80 -27.53 10.02 11.59
N SER A 81 -28.29 10.48 10.59
CA SER A 81 -27.82 11.56 9.70
C SER A 81 -27.76 12.92 10.38
N LYS A 82 -28.80 13.32 11.14
CA LYS A 82 -28.84 14.59 11.89
C LYS A 82 -27.75 14.67 12.95
N SER A 83 -27.46 13.57 13.66
CA SER A 83 -26.35 13.52 14.62
C SER A 83 -24.98 13.61 13.93
N ASN A 84 -24.78 12.90 12.82
CA ASN A 84 -23.54 13.00 12.05
C ASN A 84 -23.31 14.41 11.51
N GLU A 85 -24.31 15.04 10.89
CA GLU A 85 -24.25 16.41 10.37
C GLU A 85 -23.89 17.42 11.48
N LEU A 86 -24.55 17.34 12.64
CA LEU A 86 -24.21 18.14 13.81
C LEU A 86 -22.75 17.96 14.23
N THR A 87 -22.23 16.71 14.27
CA THR A 87 -20.81 16.50 14.59
C THR A 87 -19.86 17.03 13.52
N ILE A 88 -20.20 16.95 12.23
CA ILE A 88 -19.38 17.46 11.12
C ILE A 88 -19.31 18.99 11.19
N VAL A 89 -20.44 19.68 11.34
CA VAL A 89 -20.48 21.14 11.48
C VAL A 89 -19.74 21.60 12.75
N GLN A 90 -19.84 20.86 13.85
CA GLN A 90 -19.07 21.14 15.07
C GLN A 90 -17.56 20.91 14.91
N ARG A 91 -17.14 19.85 14.18
CA ARG A 91 -15.73 19.60 13.85
C ARG A 91 -15.16 20.68 12.95
N ILE A 92 -15.87 21.06 11.88
CA ILE A 92 -15.48 22.16 10.99
C ILE A 92 -15.32 23.46 11.79
N LYS A 93 -16.26 23.79 12.68
CA LYS A 93 -16.13 24.97 13.57
C LYS A 93 -14.92 24.87 14.53
N LYS A 94 -14.59 23.68 15.05
CA LYS A 94 -13.38 23.45 15.86
C LYS A 94 -12.09 23.57 15.04
N VAL A 95 -12.04 23.00 13.83
CA VAL A 95 -10.91 23.07 12.88
C VAL A 95 -10.65 24.51 12.46
N ILE A 96 -11.69 25.27 12.07
CA ILE A 96 -11.56 26.70 11.74
C ILE A 96 -11.01 27.46 12.95
N LYS A 97 -11.58 27.28 14.16
CA LYS A 97 -11.10 27.95 15.39
C LYS A 97 -9.65 27.57 15.76
N PHE A 98 -9.21 26.36 15.41
CA PHE A 98 -7.82 25.92 15.59
C PHE A 98 -6.88 26.63 14.59
N CYS A 99 -7.22 26.64 13.30
CA CYS A 99 -6.38 27.21 12.25
C CYS A 99 -6.33 28.74 12.27
N THR A 100 -7.43 29.43 12.59
CA THR A 100 -7.47 30.91 12.67
C THR A 100 -6.75 31.48 13.89
N HIS A 101 -6.30 30.63 14.83
CA HIS A 101 -5.50 31.06 15.96
C HIS A 101 -4.20 31.77 15.49
N PRO A 102 -3.86 32.99 15.97
CA PRO A 102 -2.78 33.80 15.39
C PRO A 102 -1.41 33.11 15.29
N LYS A 103 -1.06 32.24 16.24
CA LYS A 103 0.18 31.46 16.22
C LYS A 103 0.20 30.32 15.17
N ARG A 104 -0.94 29.92 14.61
CA ARG A 104 -1.12 28.76 13.70
C ARG A 104 -1.54 29.14 12.28
N MET A 105 -2.17 30.30 12.11
CA MET A 105 -2.71 30.78 10.83
C MET A 105 -1.68 30.84 9.69
N LYS A 106 -0.40 31.12 9.98
CA LYS A 106 0.68 31.14 8.97
C LYS A 106 1.07 29.77 8.42
N THR A 107 0.68 28.67 9.08
CA THR A 107 1.08 27.30 8.70
C THR A 107 -0.09 26.40 8.34
N HIS A 108 -1.27 26.61 8.92
CA HIS A 108 -2.46 25.75 8.75
C HIS A 108 -3.57 26.38 7.89
N THR A 109 -3.38 27.62 7.43
CA THR A 109 -4.36 28.34 6.59
C THR A 109 -3.70 28.78 5.30
N ARG A 110 -4.38 28.58 4.17
CA ARG A 110 -3.96 29.05 2.84
C ARG A 110 -5.12 29.73 2.13
N ARG A 111 -4.82 30.45 1.04
CA ARG A 111 -5.83 30.84 0.05
C ARG A 111 -5.64 29.96 -1.19
N ASP A 112 -6.73 29.62 -1.85
CA ASP A 112 -6.67 28.93 -3.14
C ASP A 112 -5.85 29.79 -4.14
N LYS A 113 -5.06 29.13 -4.98
CA LYS A 113 -4.17 29.78 -5.96
C LYS A 113 -4.96 30.54 -7.04
N TYR A 114 -6.15 30.06 -7.36
CA TYR A 114 -7.02 30.57 -8.42
C TYR A 114 -8.19 31.35 -7.82
N GLU A 115 -8.81 30.83 -6.75
CA GLU A 115 -9.96 31.43 -6.07
C GLU A 115 -9.52 32.21 -4.81
N LYS A 116 -8.98 33.43 -4.97
CA LYS A 116 -8.33 34.21 -3.87
C LYS A 116 -9.19 34.50 -2.63
N GLU A 117 -10.51 34.33 -2.72
CA GLU A 117 -11.48 34.52 -1.62
C GLU A 117 -11.68 33.24 -0.80
N LYS A 118 -11.41 32.07 -1.39
CA LYS A 118 -11.51 30.75 -0.77
C LYS A 118 -10.32 30.49 0.13
N ILE A 119 -10.62 30.22 1.40
CA ILE A 119 -9.63 29.96 2.45
C ILE A 119 -9.61 28.47 2.74
N GLU A 120 -8.48 27.83 2.48
CA GLU A 120 -8.23 26.43 2.80
C GLU A 120 -7.69 26.29 4.24
N TYR A 121 -8.23 25.32 4.98
CA TYR A 121 -7.74 24.95 6.31
C TYR A 121 -7.17 23.53 6.25
N TRP A 122 -5.88 23.39 6.55
CA TRP A 122 -5.14 22.13 6.46
C TRP A 122 -4.91 21.56 7.87
N VAL A 123 -5.59 20.45 8.20
CA VAL A 123 -5.45 19.70 9.46
C VAL A 123 -5.50 18.20 9.16
N GLU A 124 -4.59 17.44 9.74
CA GLU A 124 -4.63 15.97 9.73
C GLU A 124 -5.50 15.51 10.93
N GLU A 125 -6.80 15.21 10.71
CA GLU A 125 -7.72 14.68 11.74
C GLU A 125 -7.68 13.14 11.79
N GLU A 126 -7.09 12.57 12.85
CA GLU A 126 -7.05 11.12 13.05
C GLU A 126 -8.33 10.63 13.77
N THR A 127 -9.36 10.30 12.99
CA THR A 127 -10.66 9.86 13.52
C THR A 127 -10.61 8.44 14.10
N LYS A 128 -10.30 8.30 15.39
CA LYS A 128 -10.40 7.02 16.13
C LYS A 128 -11.82 6.81 16.67
N GLY A 129 -12.44 5.70 16.30
CA GLY A 129 -13.77 5.29 16.77
C GLY A 129 -13.93 3.78 16.80
N SER A 130 -14.87 3.28 17.60
CA SER A 130 -15.19 1.84 17.71
C SER A 130 -16.62 1.58 17.24
N TYR A 131 -16.77 0.76 16.19
CA TYR A 131 -18.07 0.42 15.63
C TYR A 131 -18.65 -0.81 16.35
N LYS A 132 -19.72 -0.63 17.11
CA LYS A 132 -20.55 -1.75 17.58
C LYS A 132 -21.55 -2.10 16.48
N VAL A 133 -21.21 -3.08 15.63
CA VAL A 133 -22.17 -3.65 14.67
C VAL A 133 -23.34 -4.24 15.45
N THR A 134 -24.55 -3.70 15.27
CA THR A 134 -25.77 -4.34 15.76
C THR A 134 -26.11 -5.51 14.85
N SER A 135 -26.54 -6.64 15.41
CA SER A 135 -26.58 -7.93 14.69
C SER A 135 -27.47 -7.97 13.43
N SER A 136 -28.38 -7.01 13.27
CA SER A 136 -29.20 -6.84 12.06
C SER A 136 -28.42 -6.31 10.86
N GLU A 137 -27.40 -5.47 11.06
CA GLU A 137 -26.63 -4.86 9.95
C GLU A 137 -25.68 -5.89 9.29
N ALA A 138 -25.39 -7.02 9.95
CA ALA A 138 -24.53 -8.09 9.45
C ALA A 138 -25.24 -9.18 8.61
N TRP A 139 -26.58 -9.13 8.48
CA TRP A 139 -27.35 -10.21 7.85
C TRP A 139 -27.60 -10.01 6.35
N ASN A 140 -27.72 -8.75 5.88
CA ASN A 140 -28.00 -8.45 4.47
C ASN A 140 -26.82 -8.71 3.52
N ASP A 141 -25.61 -8.90 4.03
CA ASP A 141 -24.38 -9.15 3.24
C ASP A 141 -24.14 -10.65 2.98
N LYS A 142 -25.11 -11.51 3.35
CA LYS A 142 -25.16 -12.94 3.05
C LYS A 142 -26.51 -13.31 2.42
N ARG A 143 -26.54 -13.36 1.09
CA ARG A 143 -27.43 -14.28 0.36
C ARG A 143 -26.54 -15.30 -0.34
N GLU A 144 -26.90 -16.57 -0.20
CA GLU A 144 -26.08 -17.69 -0.65
C GLU A 144 -26.12 -17.83 -2.17
N ILE A 145 -25.03 -18.34 -2.73
CA ILE A 145 -25.01 -18.88 -4.10
C ILE A 145 -25.21 -20.38 -3.92
N ASP A 146 -26.42 -20.84 -4.23
CA ASP A 146 -26.72 -22.26 -4.29
C ASP A 146 -25.96 -22.91 -5.47
N ALA A 147 -25.45 -24.12 -5.26
CA ALA A 147 -24.39 -24.72 -6.08
C ALA A 147 -24.72 -26.16 -6.51
N THR A 148 -25.93 -26.34 -7.06
CA THR A 148 -26.58 -27.66 -7.27
C THR A 148 -27.27 -27.83 -8.64
N GLU A 149 -26.86 -27.08 -9.67
CA GLU A 149 -26.98 -27.46 -11.10
C GLU A 149 -25.53 -27.48 -11.64
N GLY A 150 -24.99 -28.47 -12.37
CA GLY A 150 -25.53 -29.69 -12.97
C GLY A 150 -24.65 -30.02 -14.18
N LEU A 151 -23.65 -30.90 -14.02
CA LEU A 151 -22.67 -31.22 -15.07
C LEU A 151 -23.01 -32.53 -15.77
N ASP A 152 -23.95 -32.46 -16.71
CA ASP A 152 -24.10 -33.49 -17.73
C ASP A 152 -22.98 -33.32 -18.77
N LEU A 153 -22.27 -34.40 -19.09
CA LEU A 153 -21.23 -34.46 -20.11
C LEU A 153 -21.78 -35.17 -21.33
N ASP A 154 -22.16 -34.42 -22.37
CA ASP A 154 -22.57 -34.99 -23.64
C ASP A 154 -21.38 -35.70 -24.31
N GLU A 155 -21.51 -37.01 -24.47
CA GLU A 155 -20.52 -37.90 -25.06
C GLU A 155 -20.68 -37.89 -26.59
N GLU A 156 -19.93 -37.03 -27.30
CA GLU A 156 -20.00 -36.95 -28.77
C GLU A 156 -19.52 -38.24 -29.43
N ARG A 157 -20.51 -39.08 -29.74
CA ARG A 157 -20.39 -40.40 -30.34
C ARG A 157 -19.97 -40.30 -31.81
N SER A 158 -18.86 -40.94 -32.16
CA SER A 158 -18.44 -41.09 -33.55
C SER A 158 -19.39 -41.99 -34.34
N GLN A 159 -19.87 -41.49 -35.48
CA GLN A 159 -20.38 -42.30 -36.59
C GLN A 159 -19.75 -41.78 -37.89
N ALA A 160 -19.50 -42.68 -38.82
CA ALA A 160 -18.86 -42.39 -40.10
C ALA A 160 -19.75 -42.90 -41.24
N GLU A 161 -20.05 -42.01 -42.18
CA GLU A 161 -20.69 -42.18 -43.50
C GLU A 161 -20.59 -40.79 -44.16
N GLY A 162 -20.34 -40.61 -45.46
CA GLY A 162 -20.01 -41.59 -46.49
C GLY A 162 -20.66 -41.26 -47.84
N THR A 163 -20.09 -40.31 -48.60
CA THR A 163 -20.36 -40.04 -50.04
C THR A 163 -19.23 -39.16 -50.62
N ASP A 164 -18.32 -39.77 -51.38
CA ASP A 164 -18.14 -39.66 -52.85
C ASP A 164 -18.47 -38.33 -53.59
N ASP A 165 -17.77 -38.16 -54.74
CA ASP A 165 -18.14 -37.38 -55.95
C ASP A 165 -18.18 -35.81 -55.87
N GLU A 166 -17.67 -35.01 -56.83
CA GLU A 166 -16.97 -35.23 -58.14
C GLU A 166 -15.81 -34.21 -58.35
N ASP A 167 -14.87 -34.58 -59.23
CA ASP A 167 -14.08 -33.78 -60.20
C ASP A 167 -13.80 -32.28 -60.04
N SER A 168 -12.52 -31.91 -60.22
CA SER A 168 -12.14 -30.88 -61.21
C SER A 168 -10.70 -31.08 -61.69
N GLU A 169 -10.53 -31.30 -62.99
CA GLU A 169 -9.22 -31.36 -63.68
C GLU A 169 -8.65 -29.93 -63.89
N HIS A 170 -7.32 -29.79 -63.78
CA HIS A 170 -6.49 -29.10 -64.79
C HIS A 170 -5.00 -29.11 -64.37
N ASP A 171 -4.23 -29.94 -65.08
CA ASP A 171 -3.05 -29.58 -65.87
C ASP A 171 -2.00 -28.63 -65.26
N ASP A 172 -0.90 -29.22 -64.79
CA ASP A 172 0.43 -29.23 -65.47
C ASP A 172 1.05 -27.95 -66.10
N GLU A 173 2.37 -28.06 -66.32
CA GLU A 173 3.25 -27.15 -67.08
C GLU A 173 3.55 -25.74 -66.46
N ASP A 174 4.79 -25.23 -66.48
CA ASP A 174 6.09 -25.89 -66.64
C ASP A 174 7.22 -25.07 -65.96
N SER A 175 8.44 -25.49 -66.21
CA SER A 175 9.72 -25.27 -65.54
C SER A 175 10.53 -24.07 -66.09
N ALA A 176 11.87 -24.18 -66.08
CA ALA A 176 12.88 -23.13 -66.27
C ALA A 176 12.90 -22.02 -65.19
N SER A 177 13.99 -21.68 -64.47
CA SER A 177 15.45 -21.75 -64.65
C SER A 177 16.11 -20.52 -65.32
N SER A 178 17.40 -20.31 -65.01
CA SER A 178 18.25 -19.17 -65.40
C SER A 178 17.90 -17.78 -64.81
N SER A 179 18.72 -16.75 -65.03
CA SER A 179 19.95 -16.44 -64.27
C SER A 179 20.47 -15.02 -64.59
N SER A 180 21.53 -14.60 -63.89
CA SER A 180 22.53 -13.59 -64.30
C SER A 180 22.15 -12.09 -64.49
N HIS A 181 22.82 -11.27 -63.67
CA HIS A 181 23.57 -10.04 -64.01
C HIS A 181 22.92 -8.66 -64.31
N GLU A 182 23.57 -7.68 -63.66
CA GLU A 182 24.01 -6.35 -64.15
C GLU A 182 23.19 -5.04 -64.03
N SER A 183 23.74 -4.17 -63.17
CA SER A 183 23.93 -2.71 -63.30
C SER A 183 22.92 -1.83 -64.05
N GLY A 184 22.18 -1.01 -63.29
CA GLY A 184 21.52 0.21 -63.78
C GLY A 184 21.79 1.42 -62.86
N SER A 185 22.78 2.25 -63.17
CA SER A 185 23.15 3.42 -62.36
C SER A 185 22.72 4.75 -62.98
N THR A 186 21.98 5.60 -62.25
CA THR A 186 21.78 7.03 -62.59
C THR A 186 21.59 7.90 -61.31
N PRO A 187 21.77 9.25 -61.37
CA PRO A 187 22.28 9.99 -60.20
C PRO A 187 21.33 11.05 -59.58
N CYS A 188 21.53 11.37 -58.30
CA CYS A 188 20.96 12.58 -57.68
C CYS A 188 21.95 13.43 -56.85
N LYS A 189 22.57 14.40 -57.54
CA LYS A 189 22.90 15.77 -57.07
C LYS A 189 23.51 15.96 -55.67
N LYS A 190 24.84 15.75 -55.54
CA LYS A 190 25.66 16.31 -54.44
C LYS A 190 25.60 17.85 -54.42
N ARG A 191 24.92 18.46 -53.44
CA ARG A 191 24.82 19.92 -53.30
C ARG A 191 25.97 20.49 -52.45
N LYS A 192 27.07 20.90 -53.11
CA LYS A 192 28.21 21.59 -52.45
C LYS A 192 27.72 22.89 -51.76
N ARG A 193 28.15 23.14 -50.52
CA ARG A 193 28.17 24.49 -49.92
C ARG A 193 29.61 24.88 -49.60
N ALA A 194 30.03 26.02 -50.12
CA ALA A 194 31.42 26.47 -50.06
C ALA A 194 31.73 27.23 -48.76
N SER A 195 33.02 27.21 -48.38
CA SER A 195 33.55 28.00 -47.27
C SER A 195 33.68 29.49 -47.63
N SER A 196 33.23 30.38 -46.76
CA SER A 196 33.61 31.80 -46.77
C SER A 196 34.57 32.12 -45.60
N LYS A 197 35.68 32.79 -45.90
CA LYS A 197 36.74 33.20 -44.95
C LYS A 197 36.84 34.72 -44.90
N LYS A 198 37.30 35.24 -43.74
CA LYS A 198 37.57 36.67 -43.46
C LYS A 198 36.28 37.53 -43.36
N SER A 199 36.27 38.69 -42.70
CA SER A 199 37.40 39.49 -42.20
C SER A 199 37.16 40.08 -40.80
N LYS A 200 38.25 40.32 -40.06
CA LYS A 200 38.26 41.27 -38.93
C LYS A 200 38.31 42.69 -39.51
N LYS A 201 37.54 43.64 -38.98
CA LYS A 201 37.93 45.06 -39.00
C LYS A 201 37.38 45.81 -37.79
N SER A 202 38.24 46.61 -37.17
CA SER A 202 37.91 47.48 -36.04
C SER A 202 37.36 48.82 -36.51
N LYS A 203 36.61 49.52 -35.65
CA LYS A 203 36.46 50.97 -35.68
C LYS A 203 36.29 51.53 -34.26
N LYS A 204 36.68 52.79 -34.08
CA LYS A 204 36.90 53.49 -32.80
C LYS A 204 36.25 54.88 -32.86
N SER A 205 36.13 55.52 -31.69
CA SER A 205 35.97 56.98 -31.44
C SER A 205 34.69 57.72 -31.88
N LYS A 206 33.87 58.07 -30.87
CA LYS A 206 33.38 59.41 -30.44
C LYS A 206 32.66 59.17 -29.08
N LYS A 207 32.86 59.86 -27.94
CA LYS A 207 33.27 61.24 -27.59
C LYS A 207 32.21 62.29 -27.99
N GLU A 208 31.67 63.15 -27.13
CA GLU A 208 31.85 63.40 -25.67
C GLU A 208 30.63 62.89 -24.85
N LYS A 209 30.00 63.48 -23.79
CA LYS A 209 30.19 64.69 -22.94
C LYS A 209 29.46 64.57 -21.57
N LYS A 210 29.78 65.47 -20.62
CA LYS A 210 29.23 65.64 -19.23
C LYS A 210 29.54 64.53 -18.20
N ALA A 211 29.63 64.79 -16.88
CA ALA A 211 30.42 65.82 -16.15
C ALA A 211 30.49 65.52 -14.63
N LYS A 212 31.69 65.71 -14.04
CA LYS A 212 32.00 66.06 -12.63
C LYS A 212 30.95 65.76 -11.52
N LYS A 213 31.28 64.81 -10.63
CA LYS A 213 31.52 65.11 -9.20
C LYS A 213 32.28 63.99 -8.48
N SER A 214 33.48 64.30 -8.01
CA SER A 214 34.24 63.48 -7.07
C SER A 214 34.10 64.06 -5.65
N LYS A 215 34.09 63.18 -4.63
CA LYS A 215 34.50 63.52 -3.26
C LYS A 215 35.10 62.28 -2.60
N SER A 216 36.01 62.52 -1.65
CA SER A 216 36.96 61.55 -1.10
C SER A 216 36.60 61.14 0.34
N LYS A 217 37.53 60.45 1.03
CA LYS A 217 37.48 59.91 2.42
C LYS A 217 36.75 58.56 2.54
N SER A 218 37.15 57.65 3.43
CA SER A 218 38.44 57.46 4.15
C SER A 218 38.51 56.03 4.70
N LYS A 219 39.71 55.47 4.90
CA LYS A 219 39.88 54.31 5.80
C LYS A 219 39.47 54.72 7.23
N ARG A 220 38.77 53.84 7.95
CA ARG A 220 38.82 53.78 9.43
C ARG A 220 38.35 52.40 9.93
N CYS A 221 39.28 51.63 10.48
CA CYS A 221 38.92 50.44 11.27
C CYS A 221 38.38 50.91 12.64
N LYS A 222 37.34 50.24 13.16
CA LYS A 222 37.04 50.19 14.59
C LYS A 222 36.48 48.82 14.94
N SER A 223 37.01 48.25 16.01
CA SER A 223 36.48 47.06 16.69
C SER A 223 35.45 47.47 17.75
N SER A 224 34.45 46.62 17.96
CA SER A 224 33.64 46.61 19.17
C SER A 224 33.09 45.20 19.38
N ALA A 225 33.59 44.50 20.40
CA ALA A 225 33.03 43.23 20.83
C ALA A 225 31.82 43.50 21.73
N SER A 226 30.73 42.75 21.56
CA SER A 226 29.60 42.73 22.48
C SER A 226 29.35 41.30 22.96
N SER A 227 29.52 41.09 24.27
CA SER A 227 29.23 39.84 24.94
C SER A 227 27.72 39.64 25.02
N LYS A 228 27.20 38.59 24.37
CA LYS A 228 25.83 38.12 24.62
C LYS A 228 25.87 37.00 25.64
N GLY A 229 25.33 37.26 26.83
CA GLY A 229 25.03 36.23 27.81
C GLY A 229 24.04 35.20 27.25
N SER A 230 24.17 33.95 27.67
CA SER A 230 23.41 32.82 27.12
C SER A 230 22.18 32.47 27.96
N PRO A 231 20.94 32.74 27.50
CA PRO A 231 19.75 32.11 28.05
C PRO A 231 19.75 30.63 27.64
N LYS A 232 19.85 29.73 28.62
CA LYS A 232 19.82 28.26 28.42
C LYS A 232 19.34 27.44 29.61
N LYS A 233 19.11 28.05 30.79
CA LYS A 233 18.68 27.32 32.00
C LYS A 233 17.16 27.31 32.15
N GLU A 234 16.53 28.49 32.11
CA GLU A 234 15.07 28.63 32.22
C GLU A 234 14.33 27.86 31.11
N ASP A 235 14.81 27.91 29.86
CA ASP A 235 14.23 27.15 28.75
C ASP A 235 14.21 25.63 29.00
N LEU A 236 15.25 25.10 29.67
CA LEU A 236 15.42 23.66 29.92
C LEU A 236 14.56 23.16 31.08
N ASP A 237 14.38 24.01 32.10
CA ASP A 237 13.51 23.72 33.23
C ASP A 237 12.02 23.83 32.83
N GLU A 238 11.66 24.74 31.91
CA GLU A 238 10.30 24.84 31.32
C GLU A 238 10.00 23.69 30.33
N GLU A 239 10.99 23.23 29.55
CA GLU A 239 10.89 22.02 28.71
C GLU A 239 10.66 20.77 29.57
N THR A 240 11.42 20.61 30.66
CA THR A 240 11.23 19.52 31.64
C THR A 240 9.84 19.59 32.30
N ARG A 241 9.35 20.80 32.61
CA ARG A 241 8.02 21.02 33.20
C ARG A 241 6.88 20.64 32.24
N THR A 242 7.02 20.95 30.97
CA THR A 242 6.00 20.62 29.96
C THR A 242 5.98 19.12 29.67
N GLU A 243 7.15 18.45 29.58
CA GLU A 243 7.24 16.98 29.48
C GLU A 243 6.52 16.29 30.66
N ALA A 244 6.65 16.79 31.90
CA ALA A 244 5.96 16.21 33.05
C ALA A 244 4.42 16.34 32.96
N ILE A 245 3.90 17.45 32.46
CA ILE A 245 2.46 17.71 32.30
C ILE A 245 1.85 16.86 31.17
N ASP A 246 2.59 16.67 30.08
CA ASP A 246 2.13 15.83 28.97
C ASP A 246 2.16 14.34 29.34
N ASN A 247 3.19 13.88 30.08
CA ASN A 247 3.22 12.53 30.65
C ASN A 247 2.03 12.28 31.60
N ALA A 248 1.75 13.20 32.53
CA ALA A 248 0.56 13.09 33.39
C ALA A 248 -0.77 13.06 32.58
N THR A 249 -0.81 13.76 31.44
CA THR A 249 -1.97 13.75 30.54
C THR A 249 -2.19 12.41 29.85
N GLU A 250 -1.13 11.72 29.41
CA GLU A 250 -1.26 10.37 28.85
C GLU A 250 -1.59 9.33 29.93
N VAL A 251 -1.08 9.47 31.16
CA VAL A 251 -1.45 8.60 32.30
C VAL A 251 -2.95 8.68 32.60
N MET A 252 -3.53 9.88 32.73
CA MET A 252 -4.98 10.04 32.92
C MET A 252 -5.79 9.45 31.77
N GLN A 253 -5.34 9.64 30.51
CA GLN A 253 -6.02 8.99 29.37
C GLN A 253 -5.94 7.45 29.44
N GLN A 254 -4.84 6.88 29.93
CA GLN A 254 -4.72 5.43 30.10
C GLN A 254 -5.61 4.91 31.25
N LEU A 255 -5.71 5.65 32.36
CA LEU A 255 -6.65 5.33 33.46
C LEU A 255 -8.11 5.34 32.95
N LEU A 256 -8.54 6.38 32.24
CA LEU A 256 -9.88 6.45 31.63
C LEU A 256 -10.14 5.29 30.63
N ARG A 257 -9.13 4.89 29.85
CA ARG A 257 -9.21 3.72 28.93
C ARG A 257 -9.27 2.37 29.68
N VAL A 258 -8.86 2.31 30.95
CA VAL A 258 -9.01 1.13 31.83
C VAL A 258 -10.36 1.17 32.54
N GLN A 259 -10.71 2.28 33.19
CA GLN A 259 -12.01 2.49 33.83
C GLN A 259 -13.18 2.17 32.89
N ALA A 260 -13.20 2.74 31.68
CA ALA A 260 -14.25 2.47 30.69
C ALA A 260 -14.29 1.00 30.19
N LYS A 261 -13.25 0.20 30.44
CA LYS A 261 -13.29 -1.27 30.22
C LYS A 261 -13.82 -2.00 31.45
N VAL A 262 -13.41 -1.59 32.65
CA VAL A 262 -13.90 -2.14 33.92
C VAL A 262 -15.41 -1.92 34.04
N GLU A 263 -15.90 -0.71 33.79
CA GLU A 263 -17.34 -0.37 33.79
C GLU A 263 -18.13 -1.19 32.75
N VAL A 264 -17.57 -1.38 31.54
CA VAL A 264 -18.17 -2.22 30.48
C VAL A 264 -18.12 -3.72 30.80
N CYS A 265 -17.35 -4.15 31.80
CA CYS A 265 -17.40 -5.50 32.37
C CYS A 265 -18.35 -5.58 33.58
N ALA A 266 -18.33 -4.58 34.47
CA ALA A 266 -19.21 -4.48 35.65
C ALA A 266 -20.69 -4.44 35.24
N GLY A 267 -21.05 -3.61 34.24
CA GLY A 267 -22.39 -3.57 33.62
C GLY A 267 -22.75 -4.80 32.78
N LYS A 268 -22.11 -5.95 33.03
CA LYS A 268 -22.46 -7.30 32.55
C LYS A 268 -22.29 -8.38 33.64
N LEU A 269 -21.82 -8.00 34.82
CA LEU A 269 -21.42 -8.86 35.94
C LEU A 269 -21.81 -8.15 37.25
N GLU A 270 -23.12 -7.87 37.38
CA GLU A 270 -23.70 -7.06 38.46
C GLU A 270 -23.50 -7.66 39.87
N SER A 271 -23.03 -8.91 39.97
CA SER A 271 -22.78 -9.64 41.22
C SER A 271 -21.37 -9.50 41.80
N LEU A 272 -20.39 -8.97 41.06
CA LEU A 272 -18.99 -8.93 41.51
C LEU A 272 -18.59 -7.57 42.10
N LYS A 273 -18.87 -7.40 43.39
CA LYS A 273 -18.55 -6.20 44.19
C LYS A 273 -17.12 -5.69 43.99
N THR A 274 -16.13 -6.59 43.96
CA THR A 274 -14.70 -6.27 43.76
C THR A 274 -14.40 -5.51 42.47
N VAL A 275 -15.19 -5.70 41.41
CA VAL A 275 -15.02 -4.99 40.13
C VAL A 275 -15.55 -3.56 40.23
N HIS A 276 -16.60 -3.34 41.02
CA HIS A 276 -17.14 -2.00 41.31
C HIS A 276 -16.22 -1.22 42.24
N ASP A 277 -15.73 -1.85 43.33
CA ASP A 277 -14.77 -1.24 44.26
C ASP A 277 -13.50 -0.75 43.51
N TYR A 278 -12.99 -1.56 42.57
CA TYR A 278 -11.82 -1.19 41.76
C TYR A 278 -12.12 -0.08 40.72
N ALA A 279 -13.34 0.02 40.20
CA ALA A 279 -13.76 1.12 39.33
C ALA A 279 -13.82 2.46 40.10
N THR A 280 -14.38 2.44 41.31
CA THR A 280 -14.43 3.58 42.22
C THR A 280 -13.02 4.06 42.59
N GLN A 281 -12.12 3.13 42.94
CA GLN A 281 -10.72 3.44 43.26
C GLN A 281 -9.98 4.07 42.07
N LEU A 282 -10.22 3.61 40.84
CA LEU A 282 -9.67 4.22 39.62
C LEU A 282 -10.19 5.64 39.38
N SER A 283 -11.48 5.90 39.63
CA SER A 283 -12.07 7.24 39.52
C SER A 283 -11.45 8.19 40.55
N GLU A 284 -11.27 7.75 41.79
CA GLU A 284 -10.58 8.56 42.82
C GLU A 284 -9.16 8.95 42.39
N TYR A 285 -8.39 8.05 41.78
CA TYR A 285 -7.04 8.38 41.29
C TYR A 285 -7.08 9.33 40.09
N HIS A 286 -8.06 9.21 39.20
CA HIS A 286 -8.26 10.16 38.11
C HIS A 286 -8.51 11.57 38.65
N ASP A 287 -9.41 11.71 39.63
CA ASP A 287 -9.81 13.02 40.14
C ASP A 287 -8.70 13.67 40.98
N LYS A 288 -7.97 12.88 41.79
CA LYS A 288 -6.75 13.32 42.48
C LYS A 288 -5.67 13.80 41.51
N LEU A 289 -5.53 13.19 40.33
CA LEU A 289 -4.61 13.66 39.27
C LEU A 289 -5.16 14.91 38.54
N ALA A 290 -6.47 15.03 38.37
CA ALA A 290 -7.11 16.21 37.80
C ALA A 290 -6.91 17.46 38.69
N ASP A 291 -7.03 17.32 40.02
CA ASP A 291 -6.77 18.40 40.98
C ASP A 291 -5.28 18.82 41.02
N ILE A 292 -4.35 17.86 40.98
CA ILE A 292 -2.91 18.15 40.85
C ILE A 292 -2.64 18.89 39.53
N ARG A 293 -3.34 18.57 38.44
CA ARG A 293 -3.21 19.32 37.18
C ARG A 293 -3.83 20.72 37.28
N ALA A 294 -5.02 20.85 37.85
CA ALA A 294 -5.76 22.11 37.95
C ALA A 294 -5.01 23.14 38.81
N SER A 295 -4.48 22.70 39.96
CA SER A 295 -3.69 23.55 40.87
C SER A 295 -2.39 24.09 40.26
N HIS A 296 -1.85 23.43 39.22
CA HIS A 296 -0.67 23.90 38.46
C HIS A 296 -1.02 24.56 37.12
N ALA A 297 -2.27 24.53 36.66
CA ALA A 297 -2.72 25.06 35.37
C ALA A 297 -2.84 26.60 35.38
N GLY A 298 -1.70 27.29 35.25
CA GLY A 298 -1.61 28.76 35.16
C GLY A 298 -0.73 29.41 36.24
N SER A 299 -0.29 28.64 37.23
CA SER A 299 0.63 29.11 38.27
C SER A 299 2.08 29.05 37.79
N LYS A 300 2.79 30.19 37.77
CA LYS A 300 4.24 30.22 37.49
C LYS A 300 5.10 29.56 38.57
N LYS A 301 4.56 29.28 39.78
CA LYS A 301 5.30 28.56 40.83
C LYS A 301 5.77 27.20 40.31
N SER A 302 6.90 26.71 40.82
CA SER A 302 7.41 25.37 40.54
C SER A 302 6.45 24.29 41.05
N PHE A 303 6.57 23.08 40.49
CA PHE A 303 5.90 21.91 41.04
C PHE A 303 6.44 21.65 42.44
N CYS A 304 5.63 21.80 43.49
CA CYS A 304 6.12 21.68 44.85
C CYS A 304 6.27 20.21 45.26
N ASP A 305 7.19 19.94 46.17
CA ASP A 305 7.53 18.57 46.60
C ASP A 305 6.32 17.83 47.17
N LYS A 306 5.34 18.56 47.72
CA LYS A 306 4.06 18.00 48.20
C LYS A 306 3.18 17.47 47.06
N SER A 307 3.07 18.19 45.93
CA SER A 307 2.41 17.68 44.72
C SER A 307 3.17 16.50 44.10
N LEU A 308 4.51 16.53 44.15
CA LEU A 308 5.34 15.45 43.63
C LEU A 308 5.19 14.16 44.45
N ALA A 309 5.24 14.26 45.78
CA ALA A 309 5.04 13.15 46.70
C ALA A 309 3.61 12.57 46.60
N GLN A 310 2.58 13.42 46.47
CA GLN A 310 1.20 12.98 46.26
C GLN A 310 1.05 12.19 44.94
N LEU A 311 1.69 12.64 43.86
CA LEU A 311 1.68 11.95 42.57
C LEU A 311 2.49 10.62 42.62
N GLN A 312 3.58 10.58 43.38
CA GLN A 312 4.33 9.34 43.65
C GLN A 312 3.49 8.34 44.47
N GLN A 313 2.75 8.77 45.49
CA GLN A 313 1.88 7.90 46.28
C GLN A 313 0.77 7.28 45.42
N ILE A 314 0.10 8.07 44.57
CA ILE A 314 -0.89 7.57 43.60
C ILE A 314 -0.31 6.49 42.69
N VAL A 315 0.96 6.62 42.27
CA VAL A 315 1.65 5.61 41.44
C VAL A 315 2.01 4.34 42.22
N VAL A 316 2.32 4.44 43.52
CA VAL A 316 2.55 3.28 44.40
C VAL A 316 1.24 2.53 44.64
N ASP A 317 0.19 3.23 45.06
CA ASP A 317 -1.09 2.62 45.43
C ASP A 317 -1.80 1.97 44.23
N ALA A 318 -1.59 2.50 43.01
CA ALA A 318 -2.16 1.94 41.79
C ALA A 318 -1.53 0.61 41.32
N GLY A 319 -0.46 0.12 41.97
CA GLY A 319 0.06 -1.25 41.88
C GLY A 319 0.49 -1.78 40.50
N CYS A 320 0.53 -0.94 39.46
CA CYS A 320 0.65 -1.40 38.08
C CYS A 320 2.09 -1.77 37.70
N ALA A 321 2.36 -3.07 37.49
CA ALA A 321 3.68 -3.59 37.14
C ALA A 321 4.35 -2.93 35.91
N ARG A 322 3.57 -2.34 34.99
CA ARG A 322 4.11 -1.60 33.83
C ARG A 322 4.73 -0.25 34.22
N PHE A 323 4.23 0.40 35.27
CA PHE A 323 4.78 1.66 35.79
C PHE A 323 6.09 1.47 36.54
N HIS A 324 6.32 0.32 37.17
CA HIS A 324 7.62 0.00 37.77
C HIS A 324 8.78 0.03 36.75
N MET A 325 8.53 -0.21 35.46
CA MET A 325 9.57 -0.04 34.43
C MET A 325 9.86 1.43 34.11
N GLU A 326 8.85 2.30 34.09
CA GLU A 326 9.01 3.74 33.81
C GLU A 326 9.60 4.48 35.02
N ASP A 327 9.21 4.12 36.25
CA ASP A 327 9.87 4.58 37.48
C ASP A 327 11.36 4.19 37.51
N ASN A 328 11.69 2.96 37.13
CA ASN A 328 13.10 2.53 37.01
C ASN A 328 13.87 3.25 35.90
N LYS A 329 13.22 3.69 34.81
CA LYS A 329 13.83 4.59 33.83
C LYS A 329 14.05 5.98 34.42
N LEU A 330 13.03 6.57 35.07
CA LEU A 330 13.08 7.91 35.64
C LEU A 330 14.20 8.01 36.69
N LYS A 331 14.29 7.03 37.61
CA LYS A 331 15.36 6.91 38.59
C LYS A 331 16.74 6.79 37.94
N ARG A 332 16.89 6.05 36.82
CA ARG A 332 18.15 5.98 36.06
C ARG A 332 18.52 7.29 35.38
N THR A 333 17.55 8.08 34.92
CA THR A 333 17.78 9.41 34.33
C THR A 333 18.19 10.43 35.41
N LEU A 334 17.53 10.42 36.56
CA LEU A 334 17.88 11.28 37.70
C LEU A 334 19.27 10.92 38.28
N LEU A 335 19.59 9.63 38.41
CA LEU A 335 20.93 9.17 38.83
C LEU A 335 22.04 9.48 37.81
N LYS A 336 21.70 9.74 36.53
CA LYS A 336 22.66 10.30 35.56
C LYS A 336 22.91 11.79 35.82
N LYS A 337 21.86 12.58 36.11
CA LYS A 337 21.98 14.01 36.44
C LYS A 337 22.80 14.23 37.73
N ALA A 338 22.55 13.43 38.76
CA ALA A 338 23.36 13.41 39.98
C ALA A 338 24.86 13.07 39.75
N LYS A 339 25.22 12.49 38.59
CA LYS A 339 26.62 12.23 38.18
C LYS A 339 27.19 13.23 37.18
N SER A 340 26.39 14.08 36.54
CA SER A 340 26.90 15.20 35.74
C SER A 340 27.28 16.40 36.60
N ASP A 341 26.61 16.56 37.74
CA ASP A 341 26.63 17.82 38.49
C ASP A 341 27.74 17.86 39.57
N GLY A 342 28.48 16.75 39.76
CA GLY A 342 29.56 16.59 40.73
C GLY A 342 30.97 16.52 40.11
N ALA A 343 31.48 17.64 39.59
CA ALA A 343 32.80 17.71 38.94
C ALA A 343 33.54 19.06 39.09
N LEU A 344 33.83 19.50 40.32
CA LEU A 344 34.76 20.59 40.62
C LEU A 344 35.58 20.27 41.88
N GLY A 345 36.92 20.30 41.79
CA GLY A 345 37.84 20.12 42.92
C GLY A 345 39.12 19.33 42.56
N ALA A 346 40.28 19.90 42.88
CA ALA A 346 41.61 19.26 42.76
C ALA A 346 41.88 18.28 43.94
N THR A 347 42.94 17.47 44.05
CA THR A 347 44.37 17.69 43.73
C THR A 347 45.07 16.42 43.18
N ALA A 348 46.40 16.25 43.35
CA ALA A 348 47.27 15.47 42.44
C ALA A 348 48.10 14.34 43.11
N GLU A 349 48.44 13.34 42.28
CA GLU A 349 49.59 12.39 42.37
C GLU A 349 49.78 11.47 43.62
N PRO A 350 50.61 10.40 43.56
CA PRO A 350 51.06 9.59 42.42
C PRO A 350 50.93 8.04 42.61
N LYS A 351 51.19 7.33 41.50
CA LYS A 351 51.55 5.90 41.30
C LYS A 351 51.81 4.98 42.54
N SER A 352 51.23 3.76 42.51
CA SER A 352 51.87 2.53 43.03
C SER A 352 51.30 1.24 42.39
N HIS A 353 51.96 0.09 42.58
CA HIS A 353 51.61 -1.22 41.99
C HIS A 353 50.77 -2.09 42.94
N ALA A 354 49.88 -2.95 42.39
CA ALA A 354 49.68 -4.32 42.90
C ALA A 354 48.86 -5.22 41.94
N LYS A 355 49.17 -6.52 41.92
CA LYS A 355 48.24 -7.63 41.61
C LYS A 355 48.00 -8.43 42.91
N PRO A 356 46.78 -8.92 43.18
CA PRO A 356 46.63 -10.35 43.45
C PRO A 356 45.44 -10.97 42.69
N LYS A 357 45.60 -12.10 42.00
CA LYS A 357 45.50 -13.49 42.49
C LYS A 357 44.08 -13.99 42.82
N LYS A 358 43.65 -14.97 42.02
CA LYS A 358 42.68 -16.06 42.26
C LYS A 358 42.29 -16.31 43.73
N GLY A 359 40.99 -16.35 44.01
CA GLY A 359 40.40 -17.08 45.15
C GLY A 359 39.60 -18.30 44.66
N LYS A 360 39.83 -19.48 45.24
CA LYS A 360 38.96 -20.66 45.06
C LYS A 360 37.97 -20.72 46.22
N GLY A 361 36.67 -20.89 45.95
CA GLY A 361 35.65 -21.25 46.93
C GLY A 361 35.02 -22.59 46.58
N LYS A 362 35.01 -23.54 47.53
CA LYS A 362 34.31 -24.84 47.44
C LYS A 362 33.08 -24.81 48.35
N ASN A 363 32.23 -25.84 48.23
CA ASN A 363 31.22 -26.28 49.20
C ASN A 363 29.93 -25.42 49.31
N LYS A 364 28.76 -25.97 49.67
CA LYS A 364 28.28 -27.37 49.74
C LYS A 364 26.74 -27.39 49.83
N ASN A 365 26.15 -28.53 49.47
CA ASN A 365 24.87 -29.12 49.94
C ASN A 365 23.55 -28.29 49.80
N GLY A 366 22.44 -28.92 49.40
CA GLY A 366 21.14 -28.22 49.30
C GLY A 366 20.00 -28.92 48.56
N ARG A 367 19.79 -30.23 48.77
CA ARG A 367 18.52 -30.95 48.49
C ARG A 367 18.02 -31.49 49.84
N PRO A 368 16.69 -31.63 50.10
CA PRO A 368 15.85 -32.53 49.30
C PRO A 368 14.33 -32.18 49.20
N ALA A 369 13.60 -33.13 48.58
CA ALA A 369 12.19 -33.48 48.82
C ALA A 369 11.06 -32.55 48.33
N ALA A 370 9.89 -33.15 48.11
CA ALA A 370 8.71 -32.57 47.47
C ALA A 370 7.42 -32.88 48.23
N LEU A 371 6.39 -32.05 48.02
CA LEU A 371 4.96 -32.29 48.32
C LEU A 371 4.18 -31.34 47.37
N VAL A 372 3.15 -31.67 46.57
CA VAL A 372 2.06 -32.68 46.54
C VAL A 372 0.75 -32.20 47.21
N ARG A 373 -0.34 -32.20 46.41
CA ARG A 373 -1.74 -31.75 46.67
C ARG A 373 -1.92 -30.21 46.78
N SER A 374 -3.09 -29.62 46.49
CA SER A 374 -4.40 -30.16 46.06
C SER A 374 -5.05 -29.29 44.96
N ALA A 375 -6.23 -29.67 44.47
CA ALA A 375 -6.97 -29.03 43.36
C ALA A 375 -8.16 -28.14 43.83
N ASN A 376 -8.77 -27.46 42.85
CA ASN A 376 -10.01 -26.66 42.89
C ASN A 376 -9.87 -25.28 43.61
N ASP A 377 -10.57 -24.21 43.23
CA ASP A 377 -11.77 -24.10 42.36
C ASP A 377 -11.75 -22.86 41.42
N GLU A 378 -12.89 -22.55 40.79
CA GLU A 378 -13.20 -21.33 39.99
C GLU A 378 -12.61 -21.21 38.56
N LEU A 379 -13.22 -21.93 37.60
CA LEU A 379 -13.08 -21.67 36.16
C LEU A 379 -14.46 -21.52 35.49
N VAL A 380 -15.14 -20.40 35.75
CA VAL A 380 -16.47 -20.08 35.18
C VAL A 380 -16.49 -18.65 34.62
N LEU A 381 -17.18 -18.46 33.48
CA LEU A 381 -17.59 -17.21 32.78
C LEU A 381 -17.06 -17.04 31.34
N TRP A 382 -17.25 -18.06 30.49
CA TRP A 382 -17.23 -17.93 29.01
C TRP A 382 -18.57 -18.11 28.23
N PRO A 383 -19.74 -18.47 28.81
CA PRO A 383 -20.87 -19.00 28.01
C PRO A 383 -21.60 -17.97 27.13
N MET A 384 -21.47 -16.65 27.37
CA MET A 384 -22.28 -15.62 26.70
C MET A 384 -21.98 -15.35 25.22
N ARG A 385 -21.03 -16.07 24.57
CA ARG A 385 -20.71 -15.87 23.14
C ARG A 385 -21.05 -17.05 22.21
N LEU A 386 -21.17 -18.28 22.69
CA LEU A 386 -21.51 -19.42 21.82
C LEU A 386 -23.02 -19.60 21.60
N HIS A 387 -23.86 -19.13 22.54
CA HIS A 387 -25.30 -19.45 22.61
C HIS A 387 -26.12 -19.13 21.35
N ARG A 388 -25.66 -18.24 20.45
CA ARG A 388 -26.34 -17.92 19.17
C ARG A 388 -25.86 -18.70 17.94
N LEU A 389 -24.84 -19.56 18.07
CA LEU A 389 -24.45 -20.52 17.02
C LEU A 389 -24.97 -21.94 17.29
N TRP A 390 -25.49 -22.21 18.49
CA TRP A 390 -25.95 -23.54 18.92
C TRP A 390 -27.37 -23.92 18.46
N GLN A 391 -28.18 -22.99 17.92
CA GLN A 391 -29.58 -23.30 17.56
C GLN A 391 -29.76 -24.25 16.36
N LEU A 392 -28.67 -24.66 15.68
CA LEU A 392 -28.68 -25.65 14.59
C LEU A 392 -27.70 -26.81 14.80
N VAL A 393 -27.07 -26.90 15.98
CA VAL A 393 -26.08 -27.93 16.31
C VAL A 393 -26.51 -28.57 17.63
N SER A 394 -26.93 -29.85 17.57
CA SER A 394 -27.33 -30.56 18.80
C SER A 394 -26.18 -30.60 19.80
N GLU A 395 -26.51 -30.58 21.09
CA GLU A 395 -25.53 -30.47 22.18
C GLU A 395 -24.43 -31.54 22.07
N ALA A 396 -24.80 -32.81 21.80
CA ALA A 396 -23.85 -33.89 21.55
C ALA A 396 -22.88 -33.63 20.37
N HIS A 397 -23.31 -32.88 19.35
CA HIS A 397 -22.48 -32.51 18.20
C HIS A 397 -21.59 -31.30 18.53
N ALA A 398 -22.08 -30.34 19.31
CA ALA A 398 -21.28 -29.24 19.84
C ALA A 398 -20.19 -29.75 20.82
N CYS A 399 -20.53 -30.72 21.68
CA CYS A 399 -19.58 -31.44 22.52
C CYS A 399 -18.53 -32.18 21.69
N LYS A 400 -18.91 -32.92 20.64
CA LYS A 400 -17.95 -33.57 19.73
C LYS A 400 -16.98 -32.59 19.07
N ILE A 401 -17.44 -31.40 18.66
CA ILE A 401 -16.57 -30.36 18.10
C ILE A 401 -15.64 -29.80 19.18
N ALA A 402 -16.16 -29.46 20.36
CA ALA A 402 -15.36 -28.95 21.47
C ALA A 402 -14.33 -29.97 21.96
N GLU A 403 -14.68 -31.26 22.01
CA GLU A 403 -13.82 -32.37 22.39
C GLU A 403 -12.74 -32.63 21.32
N ALA A 404 -13.09 -32.58 20.02
CA ALA A 404 -12.12 -32.68 18.93
C ALA A 404 -11.10 -31.54 19.00
N MET A 405 -11.56 -30.29 19.15
CA MET A 405 -10.68 -29.12 19.33
C MET A 405 -9.85 -29.22 20.62
N HIS A 406 -10.41 -29.77 21.70
CA HIS A 406 -9.67 -29.99 22.95
C HIS A 406 -8.57 -31.04 22.80
N ARG A 407 -8.86 -32.16 22.12
CA ARG A 407 -7.88 -33.23 21.83
C ARG A 407 -6.78 -32.73 20.90
N GLU A 408 -7.12 -31.94 19.88
CA GLU A 408 -6.19 -31.23 18.99
C GLU A 408 -5.32 -30.19 19.73
N LEU A 409 -5.80 -29.65 20.86
CA LEU A 409 -5.06 -28.71 21.71
C LEU A 409 -4.28 -29.34 22.87
N GLN A 410 -4.57 -30.58 23.27
CA GLN A 410 -3.88 -31.25 24.39
C GLN A 410 -2.80 -32.24 23.95
N ASP A 411 -3.04 -33.05 22.91
CA ASP A 411 -2.12 -34.13 22.52
C ASP A 411 -1.08 -33.73 21.44
N HIS A 412 -1.23 -32.56 20.81
CA HIS A 412 -0.23 -32.11 19.83
C HIS A 412 1.05 -31.61 20.52
N PRO A 413 2.24 -32.19 20.22
CA PRO A 413 3.51 -31.63 20.68
C PRO A 413 3.65 -30.20 20.14
N LEU A 414 4.03 -29.27 21.02
CA LEU A 414 4.15 -27.82 20.79
C LEU A 414 4.41 -27.48 19.33
N ILE A 415 3.35 -27.13 18.60
CA ILE A 415 3.40 -26.86 17.15
C ILE A 415 4.53 -25.85 16.92
N GLU A 416 5.54 -26.18 16.12
CA GLU A 416 6.79 -25.39 16.08
C GLU A 416 6.52 -23.91 15.75
N SER A 417 5.53 -23.67 14.90
CA SER A 417 5.01 -22.34 14.53
C SER A 417 4.46 -21.53 15.71
N SER A 418 4.02 -22.14 16.82
CA SER A 418 3.57 -21.42 18.02
C SER A 418 4.68 -20.54 18.62
N SER A 419 5.92 -21.05 18.63
CA SER A 419 7.09 -20.31 19.11
C SER A 419 7.47 -19.17 18.17
N PHE A 420 7.35 -19.38 16.85
CA PHE A 420 7.53 -18.37 15.82
C PHE A 420 6.48 -17.25 15.90
N ILE A 421 5.20 -17.60 15.98
CA ILE A 421 4.07 -16.66 16.12
C ILE A 421 4.23 -15.85 17.42
N SER A 422 4.61 -16.50 18.53
CA SER A 422 4.90 -15.82 19.80
C SER A 422 6.06 -14.82 19.66
N ARG A 423 7.13 -15.17 18.94
CA ARG A 423 8.25 -14.26 18.67
C ARG A 423 7.83 -13.09 17.76
N LEU A 424 7.01 -13.32 16.73
CA LEU A 424 6.45 -12.24 15.90
C LEU A 424 5.54 -11.30 16.71
N GLN A 425 4.63 -11.85 17.52
CA GLN A 425 3.75 -11.07 18.39
C GLN A 425 4.55 -10.23 19.40
N ASN A 426 5.66 -10.77 19.93
CA ASN A 426 6.57 -10.04 20.80
C ASN A 426 7.36 -8.94 20.08
N LEU A 427 7.76 -9.13 18.81
CA LEU A 427 8.33 -8.04 18.02
C LEU A 427 7.31 -6.91 17.81
N HIS A 428 6.09 -7.25 17.41
CA HIS A 428 5.05 -6.27 17.11
C HIS A 428 4.61 -5.48 18.35
N THR A 429 4.29 -6.16 19.44
CA THR A 429 3.86 -5.53 20.70
C THR A 429 4.95 -4.70 21.38
N THR A 430 6.23 -4.90 21.02
CA THR A 430 7.36 -4.08 21.51
C THR A 430 7.92 -3.09 20.49
N GLY A 431 7.33 -2.99 19.28
CA GLY A 431 7.78 -2.07 18.23
C GLY A 431 9.11 -2.45 17.54
N HIS A 432 9.51 -3.72 17.63
CA HIS A 432 10.77 -4.25 17.07
C HIS A 432 10.57 -5.05 15.77
N ASP A 433 9.55 -4.73 14.97
CA ASP A 433 9.24 -5.39 13.68
C ASP A 433 10.42 -5.38 12.70
N ASN A 434 11.36 -4.43 12.84
CA ASN A 434 12.62 -4.40 12.10
C ASN A 434 13.56 -5.60 12.36
N ARG A 435 13.31 -6.40 13.40
CA ARG A 435 14.02 -7.67 13.69
C ARG A 435 13.34 -8.90 13.09
N MET A 436 12.20 -8.75 12.41
CA MET A 436 11.47 -9.86 11.79
C MET A 436 12.34 -10.71 10.84
N PRO A 437 13.26 -10.17 10.01
CA PRO A 437 14.13 -10.98 9.17
C PRO A 437 14.98 -11.97 9.97
N ASN A 438 15.53 -11.56 11.12
CA ASN A 438 16.32 -12.46 11.98
C ASN A 438 15.44 -13.60 12.52
N VAL A 439 14.20 -13.32 12.92
CA VAL A 439 13.26 -14.35 13.36
C VAL A 439 12.88 -15.27 12.19
N LEU A 440 12.65 -14.76 10.98
CA LEU A 440 12.43 -15.59 9.80
C LEU A 440 13.64 -16.50 9.50
N LYS A 441 14.87 -16.00 9.67
CA LYS A 441 16.09 -16.80 9.52
C LYS A 441 16.23 -17.88 10.60
N ASP A 442 15.92 -17.58 11.86
CA ASP A 442 15.96 -18.54 12.97
C ASP A 442 15.05 -19.76 12.74
N TYR A 443 13.96 -19.62 11.98
CA TYR A 443 13.02 -20.71 11.64
C TYR A 443 13.17 -21.23 10.19
N GLY A 444 14.23 -20.86 9.46
CA GLY A 444 14.42 -21.28 8.05
C GLY A 444 13.39 -20.73 7.07
N LEU A 445 12.60 -19.72 7.47
CA LEU A 445 11.56 -19.07 6.67
C LEU A 445 12.08 -17.91 5.82
N GLN A 446 13.38 -17.58 5.92
CA GLN A 446 14.06 -16.64 5.03
C GLN A 446 14.86 -17.39 3.96
N ALA A 447 14.58 -17.10 2.68
CA ALA A 447 15.48 -17.44 1.59
C ALA A 447 16.72 -16.51 1.64
N ASP A 448 17.90 -17.09 1.84
CA ASP A 448 19.17 -16.33 1.87
C ASP A 448 19.65 -16.10 0.41
N ILE A 449 19.03 -15.13 -0.26
CA ILE A 449 19.36 -14.77 -1.65
C ILE A 449 20.63 -13.91 -1.64
N PRO A 450 21.71 -14.32 -2.35
CA PRO A 450 22.93 -13.54 -2.45
C PRO A 450 22.68 -12.08 -2.91
N THR A 451 23.32 -11.14 -2.22
CA THR A 451 23.33 -9.73 -2.63
C THR A 451 24.62 -9.43 -3.37
N THR A 452 24.51 -9.25 -4.69
CA THR A 452 25.63 -8.80 -5.54
C THR A 452 25.81 -7.29 -5.41
N LEU A 453 27.06 -6.81 -5.39
CA LEU A 453 27.41 -5.39 -5.31
C LEU A 453 27.92 -4.87 -6.67
N VAL A 454 27.17 -3.95 -7.30
CA VAL A 454 27.45 -3.46 -8.67
C VAL A 454 27.90 -1.98 -8.74
N PRO A 455 28.87 -1.62 -9.60
CA PRO A 455 29.48 -0.28 -9.64
C PRO A 455 28.69 0.71 -10.52
N ILE A 456 27.45 1.07 -10.12
CA ILE A 456 26.56 1.98 -10.91
C ILE A 456 26.95 3.48 -10.90
N GLY A 457 28.23 3.81 -10.70
CA GLY A 457 28.74 5.19 -10.70
C GLY A 457 28.37 6.02 -9.45
N LEU A 458 28.05 5.35 -8.34
CA LEU A 458 28.00 5.89 -6.98
C LEU A 458 29.37 5.79 -6.29
N LYS A 459 29.57 6.44 -5.14
CA LYS A 459 30.83 6.37 -4.35
C LYS A 459 31.12 4.94 -3.83
N HIS A 460 30.07 4.18 -3.56
CA HIS A 460 30.14 2.80 -3.10
C HIS A 460 29.33 1.94 -4.07
N PRO A 461 29.70 0.66 -4.28
CA PRO A 461 28.88 -0.31 -5.01
C PRO A 461 27.45 -0.37 -4.47
N HIS A 462 26.49 -0.60 -5.35
CA HIS A 462 25.06 -0.63 -5.03
C HIS A 462 24.55 -2.07 -4.97
N PRO A 463 23.72 -2.45 -3.98
CA PRO A 463 23.21 -3.81 -3.86
C PRO A 463 22.13 -4.13 -4.89
N VAL A 464 22.25 -5.32 -5.48
CA VAL A 464 21.23 -5.96 -6.32
C VAL A 464 21.05 -7.42 -5.92
N LEU A 465 19.84 -7.94 -6.07
CA LEU A 465 19.52 -9.36 -5.99
C LEU A 465 19.33 -9.82 -7.43
N ARG A 466 20.19 -10.71 -7.93
CA ARG A 466 20.08 -11.19 -9.32
C ARG A 466 18.96 -12.20 -9.46
N LEU A 467 18.42 -12.32 -10.68
CA LEU A 467 17.42 -13.33 -10.99
C LEU A 467 18.02 -14.74 -10.87
N ARG A 468 19.24 -14.94 -11.37
CA ARG A 468 20.00 -16.20 -11.20
C ARG A 468 20.13 -16.58 -9.72
N ASP A 469 20.65 -15.66 -8.91
CA ASP A 469 20.86 -15.85 -7.47
C ASP A 469 19.54 -16.23 -6.75
N ALA A 470 18.42 -15.56 -7.07
CA ALA A 470 17.11 -15.85 -6.49
C ALA A 470 16.54 -17.22 -6.91
N VAL A 471 16.58 -17.54 -8.19
CA VAL A 471 16.08 -18.82 -8.74
C VAL A 471 16.89 -20.00 -8.18
N GLU A 472 18.22 -19.89 -8.16
CA GLU A 472 19.07 -20.94 -7.60
C GLU A 472 18.87 -21.13 -6.10
N THR A 473 18.67 -20.06 -5.31
CA THR A 473 18.34 -20.18 -3.88
C THR A 473 16.99 -20.87 -3.67
N PHE A 474 15.99 -20.64 -4.54
CA PHE A 474 14.72 -21.37 -4.46
C PHE A 474 14.83 -22.84 -4.87
N ASP A 475 15.68 -23.19 -5.85
CA ASP A 475 15.94 -24.60 -6.20
C ASP A 475 16.62 -25.34 -5.05
N LYS A 476 17.71 -24.76 -4.51
CA LYS A 476 18.46 -25.29 -3.36
C LYS A 476 17.61 -25.44 -2.09
N ALA A 477 16.53 -24.67 -1.95
CA ALA A 477 15.57 -24.75 -0.85
C ALA A 477 14.35 -25.66 -1.12
N GLY A 478 14.25 -26.30 -2.29
CA GLY A 478 13.07 -27.09 -2.70
C GLY A 478 11.80 -26.25 -2.94
N LYS A 479 11.95 -24.93 -3.09
CA LYS A 479 10.86 -23.95 -3.24
C LYS A 479 10.67 -23.44 -4.68
N ILE A 480 11.42 -23.96 -5.65
CA ILE A 480 11.36 -23.56 -7.06
C ILE A 480 9.93 -23.62 -7.64
N HIS A 481 9.11 -24.57 -7.18
CA HIS A 481 7.69 -24.72 -7.54
C HIS A 481 6.83 -23.47 -7.25
N HIS A 482 7.24 -22.59 -6.33
CA HIS A 482 6.56 -21.31 -6.09
C HIS A 482 6.65 -20.36 -7.29
N LEU A 483 7.74 -20.38 -8.07
CA LEU A 483 7.91 -19.52 -9.25
C LEU A 483 6.83 -19.80 -10.30
N PHE A 484 6.48 -21.07 -10.50
CA PHE A 484 5.45 -21.48 -11.46
C PHE A 484 4.03 -21.34 -10.90
N ALA A 485 3.87 -21.00 -9.61
CA ALA A 485 2.59 -20.89 -8.90
C ALA A 485 1.69 -22.16 -8.94
N GLY A 486 2.25 -23.32 -9.29
CA GLY A 486 1.53 -24.59 -9.51
C GLY A 486 1.37 -25.00 -10.98
N ASN A 487 1.86 -24.22 -11.93
CA ASN A 487 1.97 -24.60 -13.35
C ASN A 487 3.18 -25.54 -13.55
N GLY A 488 3.13 -26.41 -14.56
CA GLY A 488 4.25 -27.26 -14.97
C GLY A 488 4.72 -26.96 -16.41
N PRO A 489 5.69 -27.73 -16.94
CA PRO A 489 6.23 -27.53 -18.29
C PRO A 489 5.17 -27.58 -19.40
N THR A 490 4.10 -28.37 -19.22
CA THR A 490 2.96 -28.45 -20.15
C THR A 490 2.21 -27.12 -20.24
N GLN A 491 1.86 -26.51 -19.10
CA GLN A 491 1.16 -25.22 -19.07
C GLN A 491 2.05 -24.07 -19.56
N LEU A 492 3.37 -24.15 -19.36
CA LEU A 492 4.32 -23.22 -20.00
C LEU A 492 4.28 -23.35 -21.53
N LYS A 493 4.42 -24.58 -22.06
CA LYS A 493 4.33 -24.83 -23.51
C LYS A 493 3.00 -24.32 -24.08
N GLU A 494 1.88 -24.58 -23.40
CA GLU A 494 0.55 -24.11 -23.78
C GLU A 494 0.44 -22.57 -23.80
N PHE A 495 0.96 -21.89 -22.76
CA PHE A 495 1.04 -20.43 -22.71
C PHE A 495 1.79 -19.87 -23.93
N TRP A 496 2.95 -20.42 -24.27
CA TRP A 496 3.73 -19.97 -25.41
C TRP A 496 3.06 -20.29 -26.76
N CYS A 497 2.37 -21.42 -26.88
CA CYS A 497 1.55 -21.74 -28.05
C CYS A 497 0.38 -20.76 -28.23
N LYS A 498 -0.24 -20.30 -27.14
CA LYS A 498 -1.29 -19.26 -27.16
C LYS A 498 -0.70 -17.89 -27.53
N LEU A 499 0.41 -17.49 -26.92
CA LEU A 499 1.08 -16.21 -27.20
C LEU A 499 1.59 -16.13 -28.65
N ARG A 500 2.11 -17.23 -29.22
CA ARG A 500 2.59 -17.29 -30.62
C ARG A 500 1.50 -16.92 -31.63
N LYS A 501 0.23 -17.23 -31.35
CA LYS A 501 -0.90 -16.85 -32.22
C LYS A 501 -1.18 -15.34 -32.22
N GLN A 502 -0.85 -14.64 -31.13
CA GLN A 502 -1.08 -13.20 -30.97
C GLN A 502 0.14 -12.36 -31.36
N HIS A 503 1.34 -12.86 -31.09
CA HIS A 503 2.60 -12.16 -31.32
C HIS A 503 3.67 -13.11 -31.91
N PRO A 504 3.54 -13.55 -33.17
CA PRO A 504 4.50 -14.49 -33.76
C PRO A 504 5.94 -13.96 -33.84
N GLY A 505 6.13 -12.63 -33.77
CA GLY A 505 7.43 -11.94 -33.87
C GLY A 505 8.31 -11.89 -32.62
N TYR A 506 7.95 -12.55 -31.49
CA TYR A 506 8.83 -12.58 -30.30
C TYR A 506 10.07 -13.46 -30.53
N ASP A 507 11.23 -12.93 -30.13
CA ASP A 507 12.54 -13.60 -30.19
C ASP A 507 12.59 -15.00 -29.54
N VAL A 508 11.74 -15.26 -28.54
CA VAL A 508 11.65 -16.57 -27.86
C VAL A 508 11.31 -17.70 -28.82
N PHE A 509 10.53 -17.44 -29.88
CA PHE A 509 10.09 -18.47 -30.81
C PHE A 509 11.19 -18.91 -31.78
N ALA A 510 12.16 -18.03 -32.06
CA ALA A 510 13.38 -18.34 -32.80
C ALA A 510 14.50 -18.89 -31.90
N THR A 511 14.62 -18.39 -30.66
CA THR A 511 15.73 -18.74 -29.76
C THR A 511 15.48 -20.02 -28.96
N HIS A 512 14.22 -20.28 -28.59
CA HIS A 512 13.82 -21.37 -27.68
C HIS A 512 12.59 -22.14 -28.19
N GLY A 513 12.38 -22.19 -29.51
CA GLY A 513 11.19 -22.80 -30.12
C GLY A 513 10.94 -24.27 -29.74
N ASP A 514 12.00 -25.00 -29.40
CA ASP A 514 12.00 -26.37 -28.86
C ASP A 514 11.84 -26.42 -27.32
N LYS A 515 12.37 -25.41 -26.64
CA LYS A 515 12.48 -25.29 -25.16
C LYS A 515 11.37 -24.47 -24.51
N LEU A 516 10.27 -24.19 -25.22
CA LEU A 516 9.14 -23.39 -24.68
C LEU A 516 8.55 -23.97 -23.39
N HIS A 517 8.60 -25.29 -23.20
CA HIS A 517 8.20 -25.96 -21.95
C HIS A 517 9.04 -25.55 -20.73
N ALA A 518 10.25 -25.05 -20.95
CA ALA A 518 11.20 -24.58 -19.95
C ALA A 518 11.34 -23.05 -19.89
N CYS A 519 10.56 -22.32 -20.70
CA CYS A 519 10.59 -20.86 -20.76
C CYS A 519 9.60 -20.26 -19.74
N LEU A 520 10.09 -19.51 -18.74
CA LEU A 520 9.26 -18.90 -17.71
C LEU A 520 8.86 -17.46 -18.12
N PRO A 521 7.58 -17.18 -18.44
CA PRO A 521 7.14 -15.84 -18.82
C PRO A 521 7.12 -14.90 -17.60
N MET A 522 7.79 -13.76 -17.75
CA MET A 522 7.88 -12.72 -16.73
C MET A 522 7.71 -11.33 -17.33
N MET A 523 7.46 -10.34 -16.48
CA MET A 523 7.45 -8.92 -16.81
C MET A 523 8.35 -8.18 -15.82
N LEU A 524 9.04 -7.13 -16.24
CA LEU A 524 9.63 -6.20 -15.28
C LEU A 524 8.50 -5.33 -14.71
N HIS A 525 8.52 -5.07 -13.41
CA HIS A 525 7.60 -4.18 -12.71
C HIS A 525 8.42 -3.07 -12.05
N LEU A 526 8.19 -1.84 -12.53
CA LEU A 526 8.79 -0.60 -12.04
C LEU A 526 7.76 0.20 -11.25
N ASP A 527 8.20 0.85 -10.18
CA ASP A 527 7.35 1.71 -9.33
C ASP A 527 8.21 2.86 -8.78
N GLU A 528 7.83 4.12 -9.04
CA GLU A 528 8.42 5.32 -8.42
C GLU A 528 7.63 5.85 -7.20
N GLY A 529 7.20 4.92 -6.35
CA GLY A 529 6.51 5.16 -5.10
C GLY A 529 7.22 6.13 -4.14
N THR A 530 6.49 6.56 -3.10
CA THR A 530 6.96 7.60 -2.17
C THR A 530 7.47 7.01 -0.86
N SER A 531 8.77 7.20 -0.56
CA SER A 531 9.35 6.85 0.73
C SER A 531 8.82 7.74 1.87
N HIS A 532 8.89 7.25 3.12
CA HIS A 532 8.42 7.96 4.34
C HIS A 532 8.88 9.43 4.47
N LYS A 533 10.01 9.82 3.85
CA LYS A 533 10.51 11.20 3.86
C LYS A 533 9.95 12.05 2.69
N LYS A 534 8.77 11.70 2.19
CA LYS A 534 8.04 12.30 1.05
C LYS A 534 8.93 12.52 -0.18
N LYS A 535 9.71 11.49 -0.54
CA LYS A 535 10.66 11.48 -1.68
C LYS A 535 10.53 10.18 -2.48
N GLY A 536 10.54 10.28 -3.80
CA GLY A 536 10.46 9.13 -4.69
C GLY A 536 11.55 8.07 -4.44
N ILE A 537 11.17 6.82 -4.59
CA ILE A 537 12.05 5.64 -4.59
C ILE A 537 11.68 4.79 -5.79
N MET A 538 12.65 4.53 -6.67
CA MET A 538 12.49 3.59 -7.78
C MET A 538 12.64 2.18 -7.24
N VAL A 539 11.60 1.36 -7.35
CA VAL A 539 11.62 -0.06 -7.03
C VAL A 539 11.69 -0.85 -8.35
N LEU A 540 12.70 -1.70 -8.46
CA LEU A 540 12.97 -2.55 -9.62
C LEU A 540 12.68 -3.99 -9.25
N SER A 541 11.68 -4.60 -9.90
CA SER A 541 11.28 -5.99 -9.61
C SER A 541 10.94 -6.77 -10.87
N ALA A 542 11.11 -8.09 -10.81
CA ALA A 542 10.64 -9.05 -11.79
C ALA A 542 9.32 -9.65 -11.30
N GLN A 543 8.23 -9.49 -12.06
CA GLN A 543 6.95 -10.16 -11.81
C GLN A 543 6.80 -11.37 -12.72
N ILE A 544 6.43 -12.53 -12.17
CA ILE A 544 6.11 -13.74 -12.94
C ILE A 544 4.68 -13.67 -13.46
N VAL A 545 4.45 -14.10 -14.70
CA VAL A 545 3.13 -14.08 -15.35
C VAL A 545 2.30 -15.31 -14.98
N CYS A 546 2.94 -16.48 -14.85
CA CYS A 546 2.31 -17.70 -14.33
C CYS A 546 1.70 -17.48 -12.95
N GLY A 547 0.59 -18.16 -12.68
CA GLY A 547 -0.27 -17.80 -11.55
C GLY A 547 -1.37 -18.79 -11.23
N LYS A 548 -2.14 -18.45 -10.18
CA LYS A 548 -3.36 -19.18 -9.78
C LYS A 548 -4.66 -18.50 -10.27
N GLY A 549 -4.55 -17.62 -11.26
CA GLY A 549 -5.67 -16.82 -11.76
C GLY A 549 -6.23 -15.85 -10.70
N SER A 550 -7.53 -15.56 -10.81
CA SER A 550 -8.27 -14.66 -9.93
C SER A 550 -9.52 -15.37 -9.40
N ARG A 551 -10.19 -14.80 -8.37
CA ARG A 551 -11.44 -15.35 -7.80
C ARG A 551 -12.63 -15.42 -8.78
N ARG A 552 -12.51 -14.78 -9.94
CA ARG A 552 -13.41 -14.89 -11.09
C ARG A 552 -12.53 -15.22 -12.30
N ASN A 553 -13.01 -15.99 -13.27
CA ASN A 553 -12.19 -16.60 -14.34
C ASN A 553 -11.51 -15.63 -15.34
N VAL A 554 -11.54 -14.32 -15.09
CA VAL A 554 -10.60 -13.36 -15.71
C VAL A 554 -9.17 -13.70 -15.27
N GLY A 555 -8.32 -14.06 -16.24
CA GLY A 555 -7.01 -14.72 -16.05
C GLY A 555 -5.87 -13.87 -15.47
N HIS A 556 -6.15 -12.90 -14.59
CA HIS A 556 -5.13 -12.12 -13.88
C HIS A 556 -4.66 -12.84 -12.63
N ASN A 557 -3.34 -12.94 -12.39
CA ASN A 557 -2.76 -13.56 -11.19
C ASN A 557 -2.94 -12.70 -9.93
N PHE A 558 -4.17 -12.63 -9.42
CA PHE A 558 -4.53 -11.95 -8.17
C PHE A 558 -4.75 -12.92 -6.98
N LEU A 559 -4.74 -14.23 -7.22
CA LEU A 559 -4.78 -15.24 -6.16
C LEU A 559 -3.37 -15.64 -5.69
N GLY A 560 -3.16 -15.57 -4.37
CA GLY A 560 -1.91 -15.95 -3.72
C GLY A 560 -1.11 -14.75 -3.20
N SER A 561 0.13 -15.02 -2.81
CA SER A 561 1.02 -14.02 -2.21
C SER A 561 1.86 -13.31 -3.29
N THR A 562 1.85 -11.97 -3.27
CA THR A 562 2.71 -11.16 -4.16
C THR A 562 4.20 -11.38 -3.92
N TYR A 563 4.60 -11.86 -2.73
CA TYR A 563 5.98 -12.25 -2.43
C TYR A 563 6.45 -13.49 -3.20
N LEU A 564 5.52 -14.31 -3.73
CA LEU A 564 5.86 -15.48 -4.57
C LEU A 564 5.86 -15.16 -6.06
N SER A 565 5.17 -14.09 -6.48
CA SER A 565 5.09 -13.67 -7.88
C SER A 565 5.93 -12.44 -8.21
N ARG A 566 6.55 -11.76 -7.24
CA ARG A 566 7.42 -10.59 -7.44
C ARG A 566 8.77 -10.76 -6.76
N LEU A 567 9.84 -10.82 -7.56
CA LEU A 567 11.22 -10.87 -7.11
C LEU A 567 11.84 -9.47 -7.18
N LEU A 568 12.29 -8.93 -6.05
CA LEU A 568 12.99 -7.64 -6.02
C LEU A 568 14.37 -7.78 -6.68
N PHE A 569 14.70 -6.91 -7.64
CA PHE A 569 16.07 -6.77 -8.16
C PHE A 569 16.84 -5.71 -7.37
N SER A 570 16.26 -4.51 -7.19
CA SER A 570 16.89 -3.44 -6.42
C SER A 570 15.92 -2.30 -6.07
N ALA A 571 16.34 -1.40 -5.18
CA ALA A 571 15.62 -0.16 -4.89
C ALA A 571 16.60 1.03 -4.83
N LEU A 572 16.20 2.18 -5.40
CA LEU A 572 17.07 3.34 -5.60
C LEU A 572 16.33 4.66 -5.32
N LEU A 573 16.80 5.45 -4.35
CA LEU A 573 16.16 6.73 -3.98
C LEU A 573 16.34 7.80 -5.08
N ALA A 574 15.28 8.52 -5.44
CA ALA A 574 15.27 9.52 -6.52
C ALA A 574 16.44 10.52 -6.45
N ARG A 575 16.77 10.99 -5.23
CA ARG A 575 17.91 11.90 -4.97
C ARG A 575 19.26 11.47 -5.56
N THR A 576 19.44 10.18 -5.87
CA THR A 576 20.65 9.63 -6.50
C THR A 576 20.63 9.84 -8.02
N TYR A 577 19.56 9.42 -8.71
CA TYR A 577 19.50 9.43 -10.17
C TYR A 577 18.94 10.73 -10.78
N THR A 578 18.12 11.51 -10.07
CA THR A 578 17.56 12.76 -10.62
C THR A 578 18.66 13.74 -11.06
N LYS A 579 19.78 13.80 -10.33
CA LYS A 579 20.94 14.65 -10.68
C LYS A 579 21.84 14.05 -11.76
N LYS A 580 21.96 12.71 -11.83
CA LYS A 580 22.86 11.99 -12.74
C LYS A 580 22.13 10.75 -13.27
N LYS A 581 21.33 10.94 -14.32
CA LYS A 581 20.48 9.89 -14.93
C LYS A 581 21.27 8.63 -15.33
N SER A 582 22.57 8.77 -15.62
CA SER A 582 23.44 7.62 -15.92
C SER A 582 23.51 6.58 -14.79
N ILE A 583 23.31 6.95 -13.52
CA ILE A 583 23.30 5.99 -12.41
C ILE A 583 22.15 5.00 -12.56
N LEU A 584 20.97 5.48 -12.94
CA LEU A 584 19.81 4.63 -13.19
C LEU A 584 19.99 3.80 -14.47
N TYR A 585 20.57 4.37 -15.53
CA TYR A 585 20.89 3.59 -16.74
C TYR A 585 21.96 2.53 -16.50
N SER A 586 22.97 2.78 -15.66
CA SER A 586 23.94 1.75 -15.25
C SER A 586 23.28 0.64 -14.43
N LEU A 587 22.32 0.97 -13.56
CA LEU A 587 21.54 -0.05 -12.83
C LEU A 587 20.66 -0.89 -13.78
N PHE A 588 20.06 -0.27 -14.81
CA PHE A 588 19.37 -1.01 -15.87
C PHE A 588 20.33 -1.83 -16.74
N GLU A 589 21.54 -1.36 -17.00
CA GLU A 589 22.56 -2.10 -17.77
C GLU A 589 22.98 -3.40 -17.06
N GLU A 590 23.20 -3.34 -15.74
CA GLU A 590 23.46 -4.53 -14.92
C GLU A 590 22.27 -5.50 -14.90
N TRP A 591 21.04 -4.98 -14.76
CA TRP A 591 19.82 -5.81 -14.80
C TRP A 591 19.61 -6.46 -16.16
N THR A 592 19.84 -5.71 -17.24
CA THR A 592 19.75 -6.20 -18.62
C THR A 592 20.76 -7.32 -18.85
N ARG A 593 22.00 -7.18 -18.37
CA ARG A 593 23.03 -8.23 -18.51
C ARG A 593 22.67 -9.52 -17.77
N ASP A 594 22.14 -9.39 -16.55
CA ASP A 594 21.65 -10.53 -15.74
C ASP A 594 20.51 -11.27 -16.43
N LEU A 595 19.54 -10.52 -16.98
CA LEU A 595 18.40 -11.07 -17.72
C LEU A 595 18.79 -11.65 -19.10
N GLU A 596 19.69 -11.01 -19.85
CA GLU A 596 20.24 -11.52 -21.12
C GLU A 596 21.01 -12.84 -20.90
N ASP A 597 21.78 -12.96 -19.81
CA ASP A 597 22.48 -14.20 -19.44
C ASP A 597 21.50 -15.31 -19.04
N CYS A 598 20.52 -15.01 -18.17
CA CYS A 598 19.48 -15.96 -17.79
C CYS A 598 18.65 -16.43 -18.99
N TYR A 599 18.38 -15.55 -19.95
CA TYR A 599 17.66 -15.88 -21.18
C TYR A 599 18.50 -16.78 -22.10
N ARG A 600 19.75 -16.42 -22.42
CA ARG A 600 20.58 -17.20 -23.37
C ARG A 600 21.06 -18.53 -22.81
N ASN A 601 21.58 -18.53 -21.58
CA ASN A 601 22.26 -19.68 -20.99
C ASN A 601 21.33 -20.53 -20.10
N GLY A 602 20.23 -19.93 -19.62
CA GLY A 602 19.35 -20.55 -18.64
C GLY A 602 19.92 -20.58 -17.22
N ILE A 603 19.11 -21.06 -16.29
CA ILE A 603 19.45 -21.27 -14.89
C ILE A 603 19.22 -22.76 -14.58
N LYS A 604 20.29 -23.48 -14.23
CA LYS A 604 20.19 -24.91 -13.91
C LYS A 604 19.30 -25.10 -12.67
N ILE A 605 18.35 -26.02 -12.78
CA ILE A 605 17.39 -26.34 -11.72
C ILE A 605 17.20 -27.86 -11.62
N SER A 606 16.73 -28.32 -10.47
CA SER A 606 16.57 -29.74 -10.12
C SER A 606 15.19 -30.06 -9.57
N GLY A 607 14.50 -29.10 -8.95
CA GLY A 607 13.19 -29.30 -8.32
C GLY A 607 11.97 -29.25 -9.28
N VAL A 608 12.16 -29.43 -10.59
CA VAL A 608 11.08 -29.40 -11.60
C VAL A 608 11.18 -30.65 -12.50
N PRO A 609 10.25 -31.61 -12.37
CA PRO A 609 10.22 -32.79 -13.24
C PRO A 609 10.16 -32.41 -14.73
N GLY A 610 11.04 -33.00 -15.53
CA GLY A 610 11.10 -32.78 -16.98
C GLY A 610 11.75 -31.46 -17.41
N THR A 611 12.44 -30.71 -16.53
CA THR A 611 13.19 -29.50 -16.93
C THR A 611 14.41 -29.25 -16.04
N ASN A 612 15.61 -29.44 -16.59
CA ASN A 612 16.89 -29.28 -15.88
C ASN A 612 17.51 -27.86 -16.02
N ASN A 613 16.92 -26.99 -16.85
CA ASN A 613 17.40 -25.64 -17.10
C ASN A 613 16.21 -24.71 -17.39
N LEU A 614 16.07 -23.65 -16.59
CA LEU A 614 14.99 -22.67 -16.68
C LEU A 614 15.43 -21.46 -17.52
N TYR A 615 14.60 -21.02 -18.46
CA TYR A 615 14.88 -19.85 -19.31
C TYR A 615 13.88 -18.73 -18.99
N PRO A 616 14.22 -17.70 -18.18
CA PRO A 616 13.31 -16.60 -17.91
C PRO A 616 13.18 -15.67 -19.13
N VAL A 617 11.94 -15.39 -19.54
CA VAL A 617 11.64 -14.61 -20.75
C VAL A 617 10.80 -13.38 -20.42
N VAL A 618 11.39 -12.19 -20.58
CA VAL A 618 10.79 -10.91 -20.25
C VAL A 618 9.86 -10.45 -21.38
N LEU A 619 8.54 -10.58 -21.19
CA LEU A 619 7.54 -10.16 -22.18
C LEU A 619 7.44 -8.62 -22.30
N ALA A 620 7.46 -7.93 -21.16
CA ALA A 620 7.28 -6.48 -21.10
C ALA A 620 7.91 -5.90 -19.83
N CYS A 621 8.20 -4.60 -19.86
CA CYS A 621 8.52 -3.75 -18.72
C CYS A 621 7.32 -2.85 -18.43
N LYS A 622 6.56 -3.17 -17.37
CA LYS A 622 5.41 -2.38 -16.90
C LYS A 622 5.71 -1.56 -15.66
N GLY A 623 4.87 -0.58 -15.37
CA GLY A 623 4.96 0.25 -14.18
C GLY A 623 4.13 1.52 -14.27
N ASP A 624 4.30 2.41 -13.28
CA ASP A 624 3.78 3.77 -13.38
C ASP A 624 4.46 4.52 -14.54
N TRP A 625 3.69 5.35 -15.24
CA TRP A 625 4.18 6.07 -16.42
C TRP A 625 5.36 7.02 -16.12
N PRO A 626 5.44 7.71 -14.96
CA PRO A 626 6.66 8.39 -14.53
C PRO A 626 7.90 7.49 -14.49
N ALA A 627 7.82 6.26 -13.97
CA ALA A 627 8.94 5.30 -14.01
C ALA A 627 9.24 4.82 -15.43
N LEU A 628 8.23 4.39 -16.19
CA LEU A 628 8.38 3.96 -17.59
C LEU A 628 9.05 5.03 -18.46
N THR A 629 8.72 6.31 -18.25
CA THR A 629 9.36 7.45 -18.93
C THR A 629 10.87 7.48 -18.72
N LYS A 630 11.33 7.20 -17.49
CA LYS A 630 12.76 7.16 -17.13
C LYS A 630 13.41 5.85 -17.60
N ALA A 631 12.67 4.75 -17.60
CA ALA A 631 13.13 3.43 -18.01
C ALA A 631 13.33 3.33 -19.52
N GLY A 632 12.28 3.56 -20.32
CA GLY A 632 12.31 3.48 -21.78
C GLY A 632 12.94 4.68 -22.49
N ARG A 633 13.51 5.64 -21.75
CA ARG A 633 14.03 6.91 -22.30
C ARG A 633 12.98 7.69 -23.12
N LEU A 634 11.71 7.57 -22.72
CA LEU A 634 10.57 8.00 -23.53
C LEU A 634 10.58 9.52 -23.73
N LEU A 635 10.53 9.94 -24.99
CA LEU A 635 10.40 11.34 -25.40
C LEU A 635 8.95 11.83 -25.38
N ARG A 636 8.00 10.88 -25.41
CA ARG A 636 6.56 11.11 -25.50
C ARG A 636 5.90 10.50 -24.27
N HIS A 637 5.22 11.31 -23.46
CA HIS A 637 4.61 10.89 -22.19
C HIS A 637 3.69 11.97 -21.64
N HIS A 638 2.63 11.59 -20.91
CA HIS A 638 1.61 12.52 -20.41
C HIS A 638 2.15 13.62 -19.46
N LEU A 639 3.30 13.39 -18.80
CA LEU A 639 3.97 14.40 -17.97
C LEU A 639 4.60 15.56 -18.78
N ARG A 640 4.39 15.61 -20.11
CA ARG A 640 4.63 16.81 -20.91
C ARG A 640 3.30 17.49 -21.13
N ASP A 641 3.22 18.75 -20.72
CA ASP A 641 2.36 19.69 -21.45
C ASP A 641 2.73 19.58 -22.94
N ALA A 642 1.71 19.54 -23.80
CA ALA A 642 1.88 19.76 -25.22
C ALA A 642 1.65 21.27 -25.48
N PRO A 643 2.69 22.13 -25.37
CA PRO A 643 2.53 23.53 -25.77
C PRO A 643 2.21 23.59 -27.28
N ALA A 644 1.73 24.75 -27.72
CA ALA A 644 1.57 25.09 -29.14
C ALA A 644 2.92 25.30 -29.86
N ALA A 645 3.86 24.36 -29.68
CA ALA A 645 5.00 24.19 -30.55
C ALA A 645 4.51 23.59 -31.88
N GLU A 646 5.13 24.00 -32.98
CA GLU A 646 4.83 23.54 -34.34
C GLU A 646 4.95 22.00 -34.49
N PHE A 647 5.89 21.41 -33.75
CA PHE A 647 6.14 19.96 -33.71
C PHE A 647 6.14 19.46 -32.25
N PRO A 648 4.96 19.26 -31.63
CA PRO A 648 4.88 18.72 -30.28
C PRO A 648 5.31 17.23 -30.29
N PRO A 649 6.01 16.75 -29.24
CA PRO A 649 6.60 15.40 -29.27
C PRO A 649 5.54 14.28 -29.27
N GLY A 650 4.35 14.54 -28.72
CA GLY A 650 3.34 13.54 -28.39
C GLY A 650 3.23 13.29 -26.88
N ILE A 651 2.01 13.03 -26.42
CA ILE A 651 1.70 12.71 -25.01
C ILE A 651 1.74 11.19 -24.73
N CYS A 652 1.80 10.36 -25.77
CA CYS A 652 1.85 8.90 -25.64
C CYS A 652 3.08 8.30 -26.33
N HIS A 653 3.66 7.25 -25.75
CA HIS A 653 4.73 6.49 -26.39
C HIS A 653 4.23 5.35 -27.29
N LEU A 654 3.01 4.85 -27.03
CA LEU A 654 2.38 3.73 -27.75
C LEU A 654 1.62 4.15 -29.02
N CYS A 655 1.29 5.44 -29.16
CA CYS A 655 0.52 5.99 -30.27
C CYS A 655 0.97 7.42 -30.60
N ARG A 656 0.40 8.05 -31.64
CA ARG A 656 0.82 9.38 -32.12
C ARG A 656 0.08 10.55 -31.45
N ALA A 657 -0.72 10.28 -30.41
CA ALA A 657 -1.57 11.29 -29.77
C ALA A 657 -0.77 12.50 -29.25
N GLY A 658 -1.19 13.70 -29.63
CA GLY A 658 -0.55 14.97 -29.27
C GLY A 658 0.67 15.33 -30.13
N GLN A 659 0.81 14.73 -31.32
CA GLN A 659 1.77 15.15 -32.35
C GLN A 659 1.11 16.11 -33.37
N ALA A 660 1.91 16.79 -34.19
CA ALA A 660 1.40 17.62 -35.29
C ALA A 660 0.56 16.77 -36.26
N GLY A 661 -0.70 17.15 -36.48
CA GLY A 661 -1.68 16.37 -37.27
C GLY A 661 -2.44 15.29 -36.48
N TYR A 662 -2.10 15.05 -35.20
CA TYR A 662 -2.64 13.95 -34.40
C TYR A 662 -3.23 14.45 -33.07
N PRO A 663 -4.40 15.12 -33.09
CA PRO A 663 -5.05 15.65 -31.89
C PRO A 663 -5.40 14.53 -30.90
N TRP A 664 -4.89 14.63 -29.68
CA TRP A 664 -5.08 13.61 -28.63
C TRP A 664 -6.53 13.51 -28.13
N ASN A 665 -7.33 14.55 -28.37
CA ASN A 665 -8.73 14.67 -27.99
C ASN A 665 -9.71 14.26 -29.10
N ALA A 666 -9.22 13.62 -30.18
CA ALA A 666 -10.08 12.94 -31.14
C ALA A 666 -10.44 11.54 -30.61
N PHE A 667 -11.66 11.36 -30.13
CA PHE A 667 -12.18 10.13 -29.51
C PHE A 667 -12.88 9.19 -30.50
N GLU A 668 -12.58 9.31 -31.79
CA GLU A 668 -13.14 8.48 -32.86
C GLU A 668 -12.58 7.05 -32.79
N SER A 669 -13.42 6.06 -33.12
CA SER A 669 -13.06 4.63 -33.13
C SER A 669 -11.95 4.28 -34.13
N ASN A 670 -11.74 5.12 -35.15
CA ASN A 670 -10.63 5.05 -36.09
C ASN A 670 -9.77 6.32 -36.04
N SER A 671 -9.57 6.89 -34.85
CA SER A 671 -8.79 8.13 -34.70
C SER A 671 -7.36 7.97 -35.22
N ALA A 672 -6.93 8.95 -36.03
CA ALA A 672 -5.69 8.86 -36.81
C ALA A 672 -4.42 8.63 -35.97
N TRP A 673 -4.46 8.92 -34.66
CA TRP A 673 -3.34 8.70 -33.76
C TRP A 673 -3.11 7.23 -33.37
N MET A 674 -4.05 6.32 -33.64
CA MET A 674 -3.92 4.88 -33.36
C MET A 674 -3.18 4.08 -34.44
N HIS A 675 -2.89 4.66 -35.61
CA HIS A 675 -2.33 3.91 -36.73
C HIS A 675 -0.88 3.43 -36.51
N GLY A 676 -0.52 2.37 -37.25
CA GLY A 676 0.69 1.57 -37.04
C GLY A 676 2.02 2.22 -37.45
N ASP A 677 2.04 3.38 -38.11
CA ASP A 677 3.26 4.08 -38.52
C ASP A 677 3.95 4.86 -37.38
N ASN A 678 3.73 4.39 -36.14
CA ASN A 678 4.10 5.05 -34.92
C ASN A 678 5.63 5.06 -34.71
N PRO A 679 6.32 6.22 -34.75
CA PRO A 679 7.77 6.27 -34.63
C PRO A 679 8.25 5.84 -33.25
N LEU A 680 9.47 5.29 -33.17
CA LEU A 680 10.08 4.87 -31.91
C LEU A 680 10.06 6.01 -30.87
N PRO A 681 9.60 5.78 -29.63
CA PRO A 681 9.43 6.85 -28.64
C PRO A 681 10.75 7.30 -27.99
N TRP A 682 11.92 6.94 -28.54
CA TRP A 682 13.26 7.30 -28.06
C TRP A 682 14.21 7.57 -29.25
N THR A 683 15.15 8.51 -29.08
CA THR A 683 16.30 8.68 -30.01
C THR A 683 17.43 7.68 -29.70
N THR A 684 17.49 7.19 -28.47
CA THR A 684 18.50 6.21 -28.04
C THR A 684 17.81 5.17 -27.16
N PRO A 685 17.84 3.87 -27.52
CA PRO A 685 17.14 2.83 -26.77
C PRO A 685 17.63 2.76 -25.32
N SER A 686 16.77 2.22 -24.44
CA SER A 686 17.14 1.84 -23.09
C SER A 686 18.00 0.56 -23.10
N PRO A 687 18.84 0.30 -22.08
CA PRO A 687 19.37 -1.05 -21.86
C PRO A 687 18.25 -2.10 -21.85
N LEU A 688 17.14 -1.82 -21.15
CA LEU A 688 16.01 -2.77 -21.03
C LEU A 688 15.38 -3.14 -22.39
N SER A 689 15.45 -2.26 -23.39
CA SER A 689 14.94 -2.55 -24.75
C SER A 689 15.92 -3.35 -25.63
N ARG A 690 16.95 -3.97 -25.04
CA ARG A 690 17.73 -5.06 -25.67
C ARG A 690 17.24 -6.46 -25.30
N LEU A 691 16.32 -6.57 -24.33
CA LEU A 691 15.74 -7.84 -23.92
C LEU A 691 14.88 -8.43 -25.06
N ALA A 692 14.74 -9.76 -25.06
CA ALA A 692 13.91 -10.48 -26.03
C ALA A 692 12.46 -9.95 -25.99
N GLN A 693 11.95 -9.46 -27.12
CA GLN A 693 10.68 -8.74 -27.20
C GLN A 693 10.03 -8.93 -28.59
N ASP A 694 8.85 -8.33 -28.79
CA ASP A 694 8.26 -8.20 -30.12
C ASP A 694 9.01 -7.14 -30.94
N LYS A 695 9.71 -7.56 -31.99
CA LYS A 695 10.47 -6.67 -32.89
C LYS A 695 9.58 -5.79 -33.79
N LEU A 696 8.31 -6.16 -33.98
CA LEU A 696 7.35 -5.37 -34.74
C LEU A 696 6.79 -4.21 -33.91
N ASN A 697 6.73 -4.35 -32.58
CA ASN A 697 6.26 -3.30 -31.68
C ASN A 697 7.13 -3.15 -30.41
N PRO A 698 8.40 -2.71 -30.53
CA PRO A 698 9.27 -2.48 -29.39
C PRO A 698 8.74 -1.37 -28.45
N ALA A 699 7.86 -0.48 -28.92
CA ALA A 699 7.23 0.52 -28.07
C ALA A 699 6.31 -0.11 -27.01
N SER A 700 5.58 -1.19 -27.37
CA SER A 700 4.71 -1.93 -26.44
C SER A 700 5.43 -2.68 -25.33
N PHE A 701 6.75 -2.89 -25.45
CA PHE A 701 7.56 -3.44 -24.36
C PHE A 701 7.42 -2.58 -23.09
N PHE A 702 7.28 -1.25 -23.21
CA PHE A 702 7.02 -0.37 -22.07
C PHE A 702 5.52 -0.27 -21.75
N ALA A 703 4.92 -1.40 -21.38
CA ALA A 703 3.48 -1.54 -21.15
C ALA A 703 2.99 -0.67 -19.98
N ILE A 704 1.97 0.16 -20.22
CA ILE A 704 1.38 1.02 -19.18
C ILE A 704 0.65 0.17 -18.14
N ASP A 705 0.95 0.36 -16.86
CA ASP A 705 0.09 -0.19 -15.80
C ASP A 705 -1.16 0.69 -15.64
N THR A 706 -2.29 0.19 -16.14
CA THR A 706 -3.58 0.89 -16.12
C THR A 706 -4.07 1.19 -14.70
N PHE A 707 -3.72 0.38 -13.71
CA PHE A 707 -4.06 0.63 -12.30
C PHE A 707 -3.27 1.81 -11.69
N HIS A 708 -2.15 2.21 -12.30
CA HIS A 708 -1.34 3.36 -11.88
C HIS A 708 -1.62 4.63 -12.70
N VAL A 709 -2.07 4.50 -13.96
CA VAL A 709 -2.33 5.66 -14.84
C VAL A 709 -3.77 6.15 -14.77
N CYS A 710 -4.76 5.25 -14.68
CA CYS A 710 -6.15 5.64 -14.66
C CYS A 710 -6.62 5.87 -13.23
N HIS A 711 -7.17 7.05 -12.93
CA HIS A 711 -7.60 7.41 -11.58
C HIS A 711 -8.65 6.41 -11.06
N LYS A 712 -8.47 5.87 -9.84
CA LYS A 712 -9.31 4.79 -9.30
C LYS A 712 -10.81 5.08 -9.38
N GLY A 713 -11.23 6.33 -9.15
CA GLY A 713 -12.61 6.76 -9.35
C GLY A 713 -13.05 6.53 -10.80
N VAL A 714 -12.40 7.20 -11.76
CA VAL A 714 -12.72 7.10 -13.20
C VAL A 714 -12.68 5.67 -13.73
N VAL A 715 -11.78 4.81 -13.23
CA VAL A 715 -11.79 3.37 -13.56
C VAL A 715 -13.00 2.66 -12.97
N ALA A 716 -13.32 2.89 -11.70
CA ALA A 716 -14.48 2.29 -11.06
C ALA A 716 -15.79 2.75 -11.70
N ASP A 717 -15.90 4.04 -12.05
CA ASP A 717 -17.05 4.64 -12.71
C ASP A 717 -17.20 4.08 -14.13
N TYR A 718 -16.13 4.05 -14.94
CA TYR A 718 -16.15 3.47 -16.29
C TYR A 718 -16.45 1.96 -16.26
N VAL A 719 -15.85 1.20 -15.35
CA VAL A 719 -16.09 -0.24 -15.21
C VAL A 719 -17.49 -0.52 -14.67
N ALA A 720 -18.06 0.33 -13.83
CA ALA A 720 -19.47 0.23 -13.43
C ALA A 720 -20.40 0.48 -14.63
N SER A 721 -20.20 1.59 -15.36
CA SER A 721 -20.99 1.91 -16.57
C SER A 721 -20.82 0.90 -17.71
N ALA A 722 -19.71 0.16 -17.76
CA ALA A 722 -19.46 -0.92 -18.72
C ALA A 722 -19.85 -2.33 -18.18
N ALA A 723 -20.31 -2.44 -16.93
CA ALA A 723 -20.77 -3.68 -16.30
C ALA A 723 -22.25 -3.65 -15.88
N GLU A 724 -22.96 -2.55 -16.18
CA GLU A 724 -24.43 -2.52 -16.27
C GLU A 724 -24.83 -2.84 -17.73
N PRO A 725 -25.39 -4.04 -18.02
CA PRO A 725 -25.89 -4.42 -19.34
C PRO A 725 -27.36 -4.02 -19.59
#